data_AF-A0AA88Y3K2-F1
#
_entry.id   AF-A0AA88Y3K2-F1
#
_cell.length_a   1.000
_cell.length_b   1.000
_cell.length_c   1.000
_cell.angle_alpha   90.00
_cell.angle_beta   90.00
_cell.angle_gamma   90.00
#
_symmetry.space_group_name_H-M   'P 1'
#
loop_
_entity.id
_entity.type
_entity.pdbx_description
1 polymer ?
#
loop_
_entity_poly.entity_id
_entity_poly.type
_entity_poly.pdbx_seq_one_letter_code
_entity_poly.pdbx_strand_id
1 'polypeptide(L)'
;MDLSTRLSFLFGTEEYVAMRRQLVLLRESLLNHNRERKTHLICSGSLGEGVAYPESDDDLMFCFTDLRVVTTFREATEATEITDFLMVPCEFSPGYCRLLDVRGSYSDHVVHIIHEMPFVSSSLWKQYFIRDEKYIHGPCYSGAIGTSEYDHAICIRCFNWPDIANGWRIRTRSYNWPTNEMVQNIVSNDCHVVPIGDPDSPYYEHEWRISFSVAERTLMHSFNHAQFLVYNLLRFTLKRVIEKQFPNVFCSYFMKTTLFYTAEKTSTQNWQLSNLEACFKSCLSVLYNYVDNANCPNYFIPEYNMIKRKINRTNRHQILDNLRVLHVKNIVEIIHLSGESQYLNARLSPTLIEWKLDEDFMFSDHLLTTFHIVDILFHILPHVNLGCGSFHLNKFWLLFNCNPTLIRSKLIDTLWSRGVNSYCLKLMDFLFSSSNRNKHNYHLNKPLKALLKIGYRGDVTTGKLTMATYMHMIGKTESALNIIQQLLSGYPPYAIDIHRDELKKQAYMDVMCGRGFTMNYKMRHAHAPRYHLHKKCVNAFPSPLRILLYVNDVQFDSLTYSYLLECLCHVQQQNQLLLMKSLRCLVNHMDDLEVDDDIVYNRMCVGIIKYVQGEIQSACRWLGSAYVIAHTLPPPDNKEISLSAVTYIACLLNKTFQSAT
;
A
#
# COMPACT_ATOMS: atom_id res chain seq x y z
N MET A 1 26.96 4.81 20.09
CA MET A 1 26.37 4.44 18.77
C MET A 1 26.83 5.46 17.74
N ASP A 2 27.40 5.03 16.61
CA ASP A 2 27.84 5.94 15.53
C ASP A 2 26.64 6.58 14.79
N LEU A 3 26.92 7.63 13.99
CA LEU A 3 25.91 8.36 13.24
C LEU A 3 25.14 7.46 12.25
N SER A 4 25.82 6.51 11.60
CA SER A 4 25.23 5.64 10.59
C SER A 4 24.17 4.70 11.17
N THR A 5 24.44 4.16 12.35
CA THR A 5 23.50 3.32 13.10
C THR A 5 22.29 4.13 13.52
N ARG A 6 22.49 5.37 13.98
CA ARG A 6 21.42 6.30 14.38
C ARG A 6 20.51 6.71 13.23
N LEU A 7 21.09 6.97 12.05
CA LEU A 7 20.29 7.32 10.86
C LEU A 7 19.58 6.10 10.28
N SER A 8 20.22 4.92 10.29
CA SER A 8 19.54 3.66 9.96
C SER A 8 18.42 3.36 10.95
N PHE A 9 18.60 3.73 12.21
CA PHE A 9 17.56 3.68 13.23
C PHE A 9 16.35 4.59 12.89
N LEU A 10 16.61 5.74 12.28
CA LEU A 10 15.55 6.69 11.96
C LEU A 10 14.83 6.40 10.63
N PHE A 11 15.57 5.90 9.62
CA PHE A 11 15.09 5.79 8.23
C PHE A 11 14.99 4.34 7.71
N GLY A 12 15.51 3.40 8.49
CA GLY A 12 15.51 1.97 8.24
C GLY A 12 16.86 1.43 7.78
N THR A 13 17.06 0.12 7.97
CA THR A 13 18.28 -0.58 7.52
C THR A 13 18.25 -0.87 6.02
N GLU A 14 19.42 -1.10 5.42
CA GLU A 14 19.54 -1.46 4.00
C GLU A 14 18.68 -2.67 3.63
N GLU A 15 18.66 -3.69 4.50
CA GLU A 15 17.84 -4.90 4.35
C GLU A 15 16.34 -4.58 4.28
N TYR A 16 15.80 -3.79 5.21
CA TYR A 16 14.36 -3.46 5.20
C TYR A 16 13.98 -2.53 4.06
N VAL A 17 14.83 -1.57 3.71
CA VAL A 17 14.60 -0.69 2.55
C VAL A 17 14.51 -1.53 1.28
N ALA A 18 15.42 -2.49 1.09
CA ALA A 18 15.37 -3.42 -0.04
C ALA A 18 14.09 -4.25 -0.04
N MET A 19 13.63 -4.73 1.14
CA MET A 19 12.36 -5.45 1.27
C MET A 19 11.15 -4.62 0.84
N ARG A 20 11.02 -3.39 1.37
CA ARG A 20 9.91 -2.48 1.05
C ARG A 20 9.82 -2.21 -0.45
N ARG A 21 10.96 -1.92 -1.09
CA ARG A 21 11.04 -1.72 -2.55
C ARG A 21 10.54 -2.92 -3.34
N GLN A 22 10.96 -4.13 -2.97
CA GLN A 22 10.54 -5.37 -3.65
C GLN A 22 9.05 -5.67 -3.47
N LEU A 23 8.51 -5.41 -2.27
CA LEU A 23 7.09 -5.57 -1.99
C LEU A 23 6.23 -4.65 -2.86
N VAL A 24 6.64 -3.39 -3.02
CA VAL A 24 5.92 -2.44 -3.87
C VAL A 24 5.94 -2.86 -5.34
N LEU A 25 7.07 -3.34 -5.87
CA LEU A 25 7.13 -3.88 -7.23
C LEU A 25 6.26 -5.14 -7.40
N LEU A 26 6.17 -5.98 -6.36
CA LEU A 26 5.28 -7.14 -6.35
C LEU A 26 3.81 -6.71 -6.38
N ARG A 27 3.42 -5.72 -5.57
CA ARG A 27 2.08 -5.12 -5.54
C ARG A 27 1.64 -4.69 -6.93
N GLU A 28 2.48 -3.91 -7.61
CA GLU A 28 2.24 -3.45 -8.98
C GLU A 28 2.05 -4.62 -9.94
N SER A 29 2.97 -5.58 -9.94
CA SER A 29 2.95 -6.73 -10.85
C SER A 29 1.71 -7.61 -10.67
N LEU A 30 1.18 -7.71 -9.45
CA LEU A 30 -0.06 -8.45 -9.15
C LEU A 30 -1.30 -7.66 -9.57
N LEU A 31 -1.37 -6.35 -9.25
CA LEU A 31 -2.53 -5.52 -9.55
C LEU A 31 -2.70 -5.24 -11.05
N ASN A 32 -1.58 -5.08 -11.77
CA ASN A 32 -1.56 -4.81 -13.21
C ASN A 32 -1.83 -6.05 -14.04
N HIS A 33 -1.87 -7.25 -13.43
CA HIS A 33 -2.17 -8.46 -14.17
C HIS A 33 -3.65 -8.61 -14.51
N ASN A 34 -4.55 -7.93 -13.78
CA ASN A 34 -5.98 -8.03 -14.05
C ASN A 34 -6.32 -7.35 -15.39
N ARG A 35 -6.48 -8.14 -16.45
CA ARG A 35 -6.78 -7.67 -17.82
C ARG A 35 -8.11 -6.90 -17.95
N GLU A 36 -9.00 -6.99 -16.97
CA GLU A 36 -10.24 -6.22 -16.94
C GLU A 36 -10.03 -4.77 -16.52
N ARG A 37 -8.88 -4.44 -15.91
CA ARG A 37 -8.54 -3.06 -15.56
C ARG A 37 -8.00 -2.33 -16.78
N LYS A 38 -8.58 -1.17 -17.08
CA LYS A 38 -8.11 -0.24 -18.10
C LYS A 38 -6.90 0.61 -17.66
N THR A 39 -6.40 0.39 -16.45
CA THR A 39 -5.27 1.12 -15.90
C THR A 39 -4.27 0.19 -15.22
N HIS A 40 -2.99 0.51 -15.39
CA HIS A 40 -1.88 -0.03 -14.62
C HIS A 40 -1.52 0.92 -13.47
N LEU A 41 -1.40 0.36 -12.27
CA LEU A 41 -0.85 1.01 -11.10
C LEU A 41 0.68 1.11 -11.21
N ILE A 42 1.21 2.27 -10.86
CA ILE A 42 2.63 2.54 -10.67
C ILE A 42 2.76 3.24 -9.32
N CYS A 43 3.44 2.63 -8.35
CA CYS A 43 3.76 3.24 -7.07
C CYS A 43 5.04 4.06 -7.19
N SER A 44 4.96 5.36 -6.97
CA SER A 44 6.12 6.26 -7.00
C SER A 44 6.35 6.85 -5.62
N GLY A 45 7.16 7.91 -5.53
CA GLY A 45 7.35 8.66 -4.30
C GLY A 45 7.86 7.84 -3.11
N SER A 46 7.43 8.21 -1.91
CA SER A 46 7.95 7.62 -0.66
C SER A 46 7.77 6.10 -0.62
N LEU A 47 6.55 5.64 -0.93
CA LEU A 47 6.20 4.22 -1.01
C LEU A 47 7.07 3.49 -2.03
N GLY A 48 7.12 3.97 -3.28
CA GLY A 48 7.90 3.38 -4.36
C GLY A 48 9.41 3.34 -4.10
N GLU A 49 9.93 4.26 -3.30
CA GLU A 49 11.35 4.39 -2.98
C GLU A 49 11.79 3.58 -1.75
N GLY A 50 10.84 2.94 -1.05
CA GLY A 50 11.09 2.18 0.18
C GLY A 50 11.27 3.05 1.42
N VAL A 51 10.73 4.27 1.39
CA VAL A 51 10.74 5.22 2.51
C VAL A 51 9.49 5.04 3.36
N ALA A 52 9.64 5.25 4.65
CA ALA A 52 8.77 4.74 5.69
C ALA A 52 8.63 5.79 6.82
N TYR A 53 7.82 6.83 6.61
CA TYR A 53 7.47 7.77 7.68
C TYR A 53 5.97 7.70 7.99
N PRO A 54 5.55 7.84 9.25
CA PRO A 54 4.13 7.89 9.62
C PRO A 54 3.36 9.01 8.90
N GLU A 55 4.06 10.07 8.49
CA GLU A 55 3.51 11.21 7.78
C GLU A 55 3.88 11.20 6.28
N SER A 56 4.24 10.04 5.73
CA SER A 56 4.40 9.86 4.27
C SER A 56 3.05 9.56 3.65
N ASP A 57 2.78 10.28 2.58
CA ASP A 57 1.71 10.05 1.64
C ASP A 57 1.98 8.83 0.75
N ASP A 58 0.89 8.17 0.34
CA ASP A 58 0.91 7.10 -0.66
C ASP A 58 0.75 7.69 -2.07
N ASP A 59 1.88 7.89 -2.76
CA ASP A 59 1.95 8.36 -4.15
C ASP A 59 1.67 7.23 -5.16
N LEU A 60 0.49 7.25 -5.77
CA LEU A 60 0.05 6.24 -6.75
C LEU A 60 -0.26 6.88 -8.10
N MET A 61 0.32 6.34 -9.18
CA MET A 61 -0.02 6.70 -10.55
C MET A 61 -0.87 5.60 -11.19
N PHE A 62 -2.00 5.99 -11.80
CA PHE A 62 -2.85 5.10 -12.59
C PHE A 62 -2.68 5.45 -14.08
N CYS A 63 -1.94 4.60 -14.78
CA CYS A 63 -1.63 4.77 -16.21
C CYS A 63 -2.63 4.01 -17.06
N PHE A 64 -3.31 4.69 -17.99
CA PHE A 64 -4.20 4.00 -18.94
C PHE A 64 -3.45 3.01 -19.82
N THR A 65 -4.10 1.88 -20.11
CA THR A 65 -3.56 0.81 -20.97
C THR A 65 -4.04 0.90 -22.41
N ASP A 66 -5.16 1.59 -22.63
CA ASP A 66 -5.82 1.82 -23.92
C ASP A 66 -5.53 3.21 -24.50
N LEU A 67 -4.64 3.98 -23.87
CA LEU A 67 -4.21 5.32 -24.32
C LEU A 67 -2.69 5.43 -24.36
N ARG A 68 -2.17 6.21 -25.31
CA ARG A 68 -0.73 6.50 -25.42
C ARG A 68 -0.50 7.92 -25.88
N VAL A 69 0.66 8.45 -25.52
CA VAL A 69 1.23 9.65 -26.11
C VAL A 69 2.41 9.26 -27.00
N VAL A 70 2.45 9.83 -28.20
CA VAL A 70 3.52 9.64 -29.18
C VAL A 70 4.14 10.99 -29.54
N THR A 71 5.37 10.97 -30.07
CA THR A 71 6.11 12.21 -30.38
C THR A 71 6.13 12.57 -31.85
N THR A 72 5.71 11.67 -32.75
CA THR A 72 5.67 11.95 -34.19
C THR A 72 4.26 11.88 -34.76
N PHE A 73 3.98 12.75 -35.74
CA PHE A 73 2.70 12.78 -36.43
C PHE A 73 2.39 11.43 -37.11
N ARG A 74 3.42 10.79 -37.70
CA ARG A 74 3.28 9.48 -38.34
C ARG A 74 2.71 8.45 -37.37
N GLU A 75 3.32 8.30 -36.19
CA GLU A 75 2.85 7.37 -35.15
C GLU A 75 1.42 7.68 -34.71
N ALA A 76 1.04 8.97 -34.60
CA ALA A 76 -0.29 9.37 -34.16
C ALA A 76 -1.41 9.06 -35.18
N THR A 77 -1.06 8.96 -36.47
CA THR A 77 -2.00 8.66 -37.56
C THR A 77 -2.14 7.17 -37.87
N GLU A 78 -1.27 6.31 -37.33
CA GLU A 78 -1.34 4.87 -37.58
C GLU A 78 -2.60 4.28 -36.93
N ALA A 79 -3.31 3.43 -37.68
CA ALA A 79 -4.52 2.79 -37.19
C ALA A 79 -4.16 1.69 -36.17
N THR A 80 -4.38 1.98 -34.90
CA THR A 80 -4.14 1.07 -33.78
C THR A 80 -5.42 0.90 -32.96
N GLU A 81 -5.57 -0.24 -32.27
CA GLU A 81 -6.66 -0.47 -31.29
C GLU A 81 -6.55 0.45 -30.06
N ILE A 82 -5.41 1.11 -29.89
CA ILE A 82 -5.08 2.01 -28.79
C ILE A 82 -5.31 3.45 -29.26
N THR A 83 -5.80 4.34 -28.40
CA THR A 83 -5.92 5.75 -28.76
C THR A 83 -4.58 6.46 -28.56
N ASP A 84 -4.07 7.10 -29.61
CA ASP A 84 -2.81 7.85 -29.60
C ASP A 84 -3.08 9.36 -29.60
N PHE A 85 -2.41 10.07 -28.70
CA PHE A 85 -2.34 11.54 -28.70
C PHE A 85 -0.94 11.99 -29.11
N LEU A 86 -0.86 13.00 -29.98
CA LEU A 86 0.43 13.60 -30.34
C LEU A 86 0.87 14.60 -29.27
N MET A 87 2.10 14.45 -28.77
CA MET A 87 2.72 15.43 -27.89
C MET A 87 3.13 16.68 -28.69
N VAL A 88 2.61 17.83 -28.29
CA VAL A 88 3.00 19.14 -28.83
C VAL A 88 3.76 19.90 -27.73
N PRO A 89 5.08 20.12 -27.88
CA PRO A 89 5.88 20.84 -26.87
C PRO A 89 5.38 22.27 -26.64
N CYS A 90 5.53 22.77 -25.40
CA CYS A 90 5.27 24.18 -25.08
C CYS A 90 6.59 24.96 -25.09
N GLU A 91 6.77 25.87 -26.06
CA GLU A 91 8.02 26.61 -26.27
C GLU A 91 8.51 27.39 -25.03
N PHE A 92 7.59 28.00 -24.28
CA PHE A 92 7.91 28.86 -23.12
C PHE A 92 7.74 28.17 -21.76
N SER A 93 7.33 26.91 -21.76
CA SER A 93 7.04 26.14 -20.55
C SER A 93 7.78 24.79 -20.58
N PRO A 94 9.13 24.77 -20.46
CA PRO A 94 9.89 23.52 -20.43
C PRO A 94 9.34 22.54 -19.40
N GLY A 95 9.19 21.28 -19.80
CA GLY A 95 8.56 20.24 -18.96
C GLY A 95 7.05 20.12 -19.11
N TYR A 96 6.42 21.00 -19.89
CA TYR A 96 5.00 20.94 -20.23
C TYR A 96 4.79 20.72 -21.73
N CYS A 97 3.64 20.12 -22.05
CA CYS A 97 3.20 19.84 -23.41
C CYS A 97 1.68 19.96 -23.52
N ARG A 98 1.16 20.05 -24.74
CA ARG A 98 -0.27 19.84 -25.04
C ARG A 98 -0.44 18.52 -25.77
N LEU A 99 -1.61 17.89 -25.64
CA LEU A 99 -1.92 16.62 -26.28
C LEU A 99 -2.95 16.84 -27.38
N LEU A 100 -2.62 16.45 -28.61
CA LEU A 100 -3.46 16.63 -29.79
C LEU A 100 -4.13 15.30 -30.16
N ASP A 101 -5.47 15.28 -30.27
CA ASP A 101 -6.23 14.13 -30.78
C ASP A 101 -6.28 14.16 -32.31
N VAL A 102 -5.24 13.60 -32.93
CA VAL A 102 -5.08 13.62 -34.39
C VAL A 102 -6.20 12.88 -35.12
N ARG A 103 -6.73 11.81 -34.51
CA ARG A 103 -7.75 10.95 -35.14
C ARG A 103 -9.18 11.42 -34.85
N GLY A 104 -9.38 12.41 -33.96
CA GLY A 104 -10.71 12.81 -33.48
C GLY A 104 -11.46 11.63 -32.87
N SER A 105 -10.72 10.72 -32.24
CA SER A 105 -11.22 9.42 -31.80
C SER A 105 -11.71 9.42 -30.36
N TYR A 106 -11.40 10.49 -29.62
CA TYR A 106 -11.72 10.62 -28.20
C TYR A 106 -12.92 11.55 -27.96
N SER A 107 -13.51 11.47 -26.78
CA SER A 107 -14.77 12.14 -26.47
C SER A 107 -14.69 13.67 -26.54
N ASP A 108 -15.69 14.28 -27.19
CA ASP A 108 -15.91 15.74 -27.23
C ASP A 108 -15.98 16.39 -25.83
N HIS A 109 -16.25 15.61 -24.78
CA HIS A 109 -16.35 16.14 -23.42
C HIS A 109 -15.02 16.60 -22.80
N VAL A 110 -13.88 16.17 -23.33
CA VAL A 110 -12.55 16.57 -22.83
C VAL A 110 -11.64 17.17 -23.90
N VAL A 111 -12.09 17.20 -25.16
CA VAL A 111 -11.32 17.71 -26.31
C VAL A 111 -11.87 19.07 -26.72
N HIS A 112 -11.01 20.09 -26.75
CA HIS A 112 -11.34 21.46 -27.15
C HIS A 112 -10.59 21.86 -28.42
N ILE A 113 -11.25 22.61 -29.31
CA ILE A 113 -10.61 23.19 -30.49
C ILE A 113 -9.87 24.47 -30.08
N ILE A 114 -8.54 24.49 -30.21
CA ILE A 114 -7.71 25.68 -30.02
C ILE A 114 -6.93 25.91 -31.31
N HIS A 115 -7.10 27.09 -31.91
CA HIS A 115 -6.52 27.44 -33.22
C HIS A 115 -6.77 26.33 -34.27
N GLU A 116 -8.03 25.92 -34.41
CA GLU A 116 -8.48 24.90 -35.38
C GLU A 116 -7.97 23.47 -35.12
N MET A 117 -7.30 23.24 -33.98
CA MET A 117 -6.71 21.94 -33.65
C MET A 117 -7.35 21.34 -32.37
N PRO A 118 -7.68 20.03 -32.34
CA PRO A 118 -8.34 19.37 -31.21
C PRO A 118 -7.37 18.97 -30.09
N PHE A 119 -7.31 19.76 -29.02
CA PHE A 119 -6.45 19.49 -27.86
C PHE A 119 -7.22 18.90 -26.69
N VAL A 120 -6.60 17.94 -25.99
CA VAL A 120 -7.15 17.34 -24.77
C VAL A 120 -6.95 18.29 -23.58
N SER A 121 -8.06 18.76 -23.00
CA SER A 121 -8.05 19.60 -21.80
C SER A 121 -7.64 18.79 -20.57
N SER A 122 -6.58 19.23 -19.87
CA SER A 122 -6.11 18.58 -18.65
C SER A 122 -7.03 18.87 -17.45
N SER A 123 -7.68 20.04 -17.42
CA SER A 123 -8.65 20.39 -16.37
C SER A 123 -9.92 19.52 -16.45
N LEU A 124 -10.52 19.40 -17.64
CA LEU A 124 -11.69 18.54 -17.86
C LEU A 124 -11.36 17.07 -17.70
N TRP A 125 -10.16 16.65 -18.11
CA TRP A 125 -9.67 15.30 -17.85
C TRP A 125 -9.72 14.97 -16.35
N LYS A 126 -9.17 15.85 -15.50
CA LYS A 126 -9.21 15.63 -14.04
C LYS A 126 -10.64 15.52 -13.53
N GLN A 127 -11.54 16.41 -13.96
CA GLN A 127 -12.93 16.41 -13.52
C GLN A 127 -13.67 15.13 -13.92
N TYR A 128 -13.45 14.63 -15.13
CA TYR A 128 -14.14 13.44 -15.64
C TYR A 128 -13.89 12.18 -14.80
N PHE A 129 -12.68 12.05 -14.23
CA PHE A 129 -12.27 10.86 -13.48
C PHE A 129 -12.38 11.00 -11.95
N ILE A 130 -12.76 12.16 -11.43
CA ILE A 130 -12.97 12.38 -9.99
C ILE A 130 -14.47 12.24 -9.69
N ARG A 131 -14.84 11.24 -8.88
CA ARG A 131 -16.17 11.10 -8.26
C ARG A 131 -16.03 11.19 -6.74
N ASP A 132 -16.87 12.02 -6.12
CA ASP A 132 -17.09 12.27 -4.68
C ASP A 132 -15.92 12.83 -3.82
N GLU A 133 -16.32 13.51 -2.73
CA GLU A 133 -15.63 14.13 -1.57
C GLU A 133 -14.09 14.06 -1.49
N LYS A 134 -13.38 14.48 -2.54
CA LYS A 134 -11.91 14.53 -2.61
C LYS A 134 -11.45 15.91 -3.02
N TYR A 135 -10.32 16.37 -2.48
CA TYR A 135 -9.74 17.65 -2.88
C TYR A 135 -8.64 17.44 -3.94
N ILE A 136 -8.52 18.39 -4.85
CA ILE A 136 -7.53 18.36 -5.93
C ILE A 136 -6.25 19.02 -5.43
N HIS A 137 -5.12 18.30 -5.48
CA HIS A 137 -3.80 18.83 -5.17
C HIS A 137 -2.85 18.57 -6.35
N GLY A 138 -2.50 19.64 -7.07
CA GLY A 138 -1.65 19.55 -8.25
C GLY A 138 -2.25 18.64 -9.35
N PRO A 139 -1.52 17.62 -9.84
CA PRO A 139 -2.05 16.64 -10.80
C PRO A 139 -2.84 15.51 -10.12
N CYS A 140 -2.88 15.47 -8.79
CA CYS A 140 -3.42 14.37 -8.01
C CYS A 140 -4.84 14.67 -7.53
N TYR A 141 -5.60 13.61 -7.32
CA TYR A 141 -6.72 13.62 -6.39
C TYR A 141 -6.23 13.05 -5.05
N SER A 142 -6.49 13.79 -3.99
CA SER A 142 -5.93 13.53 -2.67
C SER A 142 -7.05 13.22 -1.68
N GLY A 143 -6.74 12.40 -0.69
CA GLY A 143 -7.65 12.08 0.40
C GLY A 143 -6.92 11.42 1.57
N ALA A 144 -7.68 11.03 2.59
CA ALA A 144 -7.14 10.35 3.76
C ALA A 144 -8.01 9.16 4.14
N ILE A 145 -7.38 8.06 4.54
CA ILE A 145 -8.04 6.90 5.16
C ILE A 145 -7.40 6.73 6.55
N GLY A 146 -8.16 6.96 7.60
CA GLY A 146 -7.62 7.01 8.97
C GLY A 146 -6.60 8.15 9.11
N THR A 147 -5.37 7.82 9.49
CA THR A 147 -4.26 8.78 9.61
C THR A 147 -3.37 8.86 8.36
N SER A 148 -3.64 8.06 7.32
CA SER A 148 -2.81 7.97 6.12
C SER A 148 -3.39 8.79 4.98
N GLU A 149 -2.58 9.68 4.41
CA GLU A 149 -2.93 10.46 3.21
C GLU A 149 -2.51 9.69 1.95
N TYR A 150 -3.31 9.80 0.88
CA TYR A 150 -3.00 9.22 -0.41
C TYR A 150 -3.11 10.26 -1.52
N ASP A 151 -2.20 10.19 -2.48
CA ASP A 151 -2.13 11.05 -3.66
C ASP A 151 -2.18 10.18 -4.91
N HIS A 152 -3.30 10.28 -5.64
CA HIS A 152 -3.46 9.50 -6.85
C HIS A 152 -3.40 10.38 -8.09
N ALA A 153 -2.42 10.14 -8.96
CA ALA A 153 -2.29 10.80 -10.25
C ALA A 153 -2.79 9.90 -11.37
N ILE A 154 -3.62 10.44 -12.26
CA ILE A 154 -4.02 9.75 -13.49
C ILE A 154 -3.07 10.18 -14.60
N CYS A 155 -2.48 9.23 -15.31
CA CYS A 155 -1.47 9.52 -16.31
C CYS A 155 -1.65 8.72 -17.61
N ILE A 156 -0.97 9.20 -18.66
CA ILE A 156 -0.86 8.52 -19.95
C ILE A 156 0.62 8.27 -20.22
N ARG A 157 0.96 7.07 -20.68
CA ARG A 157 2.34 6.71 -21.04
C ARG A 157 2.74 7.36 -22.35
N CYS A 158 3.92 7.96 -22.39
CA CYS A 158 4.54 8.48 -23.60
C CYS A 158 5.57 7.47 -24.11
N PHE A 159 5.30 6.83 -25.25
CA PHE A 159 6.05 5.68 -25.77
C PHE A 159 7.43 6.01 -26.36
N ASN A 160 7.81 7.29 -26.35
CA ASN A 160 9.10 7.75 -26.85
C ASN A 160 9.73 8.65 -25.79
N TRP A 161 11.05 8.59 -25.66
CA TRP A 161 11.78 9.56 -24.84
C TRP A 161 11.61 10.96 -25.46
N PRO A 162 11.09 11.94 -24.72
CA PRO A 162 10.73 13.23 -25.30
C PRO A 162 12.00 14.01 -25.67
N ASP A 163 11.96 14.70 -26.81
CA ASP A 163 13.14 15.39 -27.36
C ASP A 163 13.74 16.41 -26.40
N ILE A 164 12.90 17.10 -25.63
CA ILE A 164 13.33 18.06 -24.61
C ILE A 164 14.21 17.43 -23.51
N ALA A 165 14.12 16.11 -23.30
CA ALA A 165 14.93 15.39 -22.33
C ALA A 165 16.13 14.67 -22.99
N ASN A 166 16.38 14.81 -24.30
CA ASN A 166 17.53 14.17 -24.96
C ASN A 166 18.87 14.67 -24.40
N GLY A 167 18.94 15.91 -23.92
CA GLY A 167 20.12 16.44 -23.23
C GLY A 167 20.53 15.57 -22.04
N TRP A 168 19.58 15.04 -21.28
CA TRP A 168 19.85 14.12 -20.16
C TRP A 168 20.45 12.79 -20.63
N ARG A 169 20.00 12.26 -21.77
CA ARG A 169 20.50 10.99 -22.32
C ARG A 169 21.97 11.09 -22.68
N ILE A 170 22.38 12.17 -23.33
CA ILE A 170 23.74 12.33 -23.89
C ILE A 170 24.72 13.07 -22.97
N ARG A 171 24.27 13.59 -21.82
CA ARG A 171 25.17 14.35 -20.93
C ARG A 171 26.32 13.50 -20.39
N THR A 172 27.47 14.14 -20.25
CA THR A 172 28.68 13.52 -19.69
C THR A 172 28.55 13.37 -18.17
N ARG A 173 28.90 12.19 -17.65
CA ARG A 173 28.83 11.86 -16.21
C ARG A 173 30.23 11.57 -15.68
N SER A 174 30.77 12.48 -14.88
CA SER A 174 32.18 12.44 -14.43
C SER A 174 32.53 11.20 -13.61
N TYR A 175 31.56 10.62 -12.90
CA TYR A 175 31.78 9.45 -12.03
C TYR A 175 30.95 8.23 -12.44
N ASN A 176 30.48 8.19 -13.68
CA ASN A 176 29.75 7.04 -14.27
C ASN A 176 28.50 6.59 -13.47
N TRP A 177 27.91 7.50 -12.69
CA TRP A 177 26.57 7.35 -12.14
C TRP A 177 25.66 8.44 -12.72
N PRO A 178 24.48 8.09 -13.23
CA PRO A 178 24.03 6.75 -13.61
C PRO A 178 24.94 6.10 -14.67
N THR A 179 25.02 4.76 -14.70
CA THR A 179 25.78 4.04 -15.73
C THR A 179 25.11 4.16 -17.09
N ASN A 180 25.85 4.02 -18.18
CA ASN A 180 25.28 4.04 -19.53
C ASN A 180 24.17 2.98 -19.72
N GLU A 181 24.33 1.78 -19.16
CA GLU A 181 23.31 0.73 -19.19
C GLU A 181 22.01 1.20 -18.51
N MET A 182 22.12 1.82 -17.33
CA MET A 182 20.97 2.35 -16.61
C MET A 182 20.28 3.49 -17.37
N VAL A 183 21.06 4.32 -18.05
CA VAL A 183 20.53 5.39 -18.91
C VAL A 183 19.74 4.81 -20.07
N GLN A 184 20.26 3.79 -20.77
CA GLN A 184 19.50 3.13 -21.83
C GLN A 184 18.24 2.45 -21.28
N ASN A 185 18.34 1.80 -20.12
CA ASN A 185 17.19 1.19 -19.46
C ASN A 185 16.11 2.25 -19.15
N ILE A 186 16.49 3.39 -18.55
CA ILE A 186 15.56 4.50 -18.27
C ILE A 186 14.93 5.03 -19.56
N VAL A 187 15.72 5.28 -20.60
CA VAL A 187 15.22 5.78 -21.89
C VAL A 187 14.27 4.79 -22.55
N SER A 188 14.51 3.49 -22.41
CA SER A 188 13.65 2.42 -22.95
C SER A 188 12.36 2.16 -22.15
N ASN A 189 12.28 2.64 -20.91
CA ASN A 189 11.10 2.51 -20.05
C ASN A 189 10.20 3.75 -20.10
N ASP A 190 10.36 4.59 -21.13
CA ASP A 190 9.45 5.68 -21.48
C ASP A 190 9.30 6.75 -20.39
N CYS A 191 8.40 7.71 -20.63
CA CYS A 191 7.94 8.65 -19.59
C CYS A 191 6.41 8.70 -19.57
N HIS A 192 5.85 9.57 -18.74
CA HIS A 192 4.41 9.73 -18.60
C HIS A 192 4.04 11.21 -18.71
N VAL A 193 2.76 11.50 -18.95
CA VAL A 193 2.19 12.84 -18.82
C VAL A 193 1.08 12.85 -17.78
N VAL A 194 1.02 13.92 -16.98
CA VAL A 194 0.01 14.11 -15.93
C VAL A 194 -0.75 15.43 -16.14
N PRO A 195 -2.04 15.52 -15.74
CA PRO A 195 -2.92 16.62 -16.13
C PRO A 195 -2.73 17.88 -15.27
N ILE A 196 -1.66 18.62 -15.50
CA ILE A 196 -1.39 19.93 -14.89
C ILE A 196 -0.56 20.80 -15.83
N GLY A 197 -0.99 22.05 -16.02
CA GLY A 197 -0.29 23.04 -16.83
C GLY A 197 0.72 23.90 -16.07
N ASP A 198 1.47 24.72 -16.79
CA ASP A 198 2.31 25.75 -16.17
C ASP A 198 1.41 26.89 -15.66
N PRO A 199 1.47 27.26 -14.36
CA PRO A 199 0.65 28.35 -13.83
C PRO A 199 0.80 29.72 -14.52
N ASP A 200 1.89 29.98 -15.27
CA ASP A 200 2.02 31.23 -16.07
C ASP A 200 1.49 31.08 -17.50
N SER A 201 1.14 29.88 -17.94
CA SER A 201 0.68 29.67 -19.31
C SER A 201 -0.77 30.13 -19.46
N PRO A 202 -1.10 30.89 -20.52
CA PRO A 202 -2.50 31.17 -20.85
C PRO A 202 -3.27 29.89 -21.25
N TYR A 203 -2.57 28.78 -21.50
CA TYR A 203 -3.13 27.48 -21.82
C TYR A 203 -3.04 26.49 -20.65
N TYR A 204 -2.92 26.97 -19.40
CA TYR A 204 -2.81 26.14 -18.19
C TYR A 204 -3.80 24.97 -18.13
N GLU A 205 -5.04 25.18 -18.56
CA GLU A 205 -6.12 24.18 -18.55
C GLU A 205 -6.02 23.10 -19.65
N HIS A 206 -5.11 23.27 -20.61
CA HIS A 206 -4.88 22.38 -21.75
C HIS A 206 -3.46 21.79 -21.77
N GLU A 207 -2.61 22.27 -20.88
CA GLU A 207 -1.26 21.77 -20.71
C GLU A 207 -1.18 20.59 -19.76
N TRP A 208 -0.22 19.74 -20.04
CA TRP A 208 0.12 18.51 -19.33
C TRP A 208 1.59 18.58 -18.95
N ARG A 209 1.96 18.03 -17.79
CA ARG A 209 3.35 17.98 -17.32
C ARG A 209 3.95 16.63 -17.62
N ILE A 210 5.17 16.62 -18.16
CA ILE A 210 5.95 15.41 -18.36
C ILE A 210 6.43 14.91 -16.99
N SER A 211 6.21 13.63 -16.71
CA SER A 211 6.56 12.96 -15.46
C SER A 211 7.57 11.84 -15.71
N PHE A 212 8.66 11.88 -14.95
CA PHE A 212 9.74 10.89 -14.98
C PHE A 212 9.72 9.98 -13.74
N SER A 213 8.57 9.82 -13.07
CA SER A 213 8.45 9.11 -11.78
C SER A 213 9.03 7.69 -11.78
N VAL A 214 8.88 6.94 -12.88
CA VAL A 214 9.46 5.58 -13.02
C VAL A 214 10.98 5.64 -13.19
N ALA A 215 11.48 6.60 -13.96
CA ALA A 215 12.92 6.85 -14.12
C ALA A 215 13.56 7.29 -12.80
N GLU A 216 12.92 8.22 -12.07
CA GLU A 216 13.32 8.65 -10.74
C GLU A 216 13.42 7.47 -9.78
N ARG A 217 12.39 6.62 -9.73
CA ARG A 217 12.39 5.42 -8.89
C ARG A 217 13.55 4.49 -9.24
N THR A 218 13.84 4.31 -10.53
CA THR A 218 14.97 3.50 -11.01
C THR A 218 16.30 4.05 -10.50
N LEU A 219 16.50 5.37 -10.57
CA LEU A 219 17.68 6.04 -10.01
C LEU A 219 17.76 5.88 -8.49
N MET A 220 16.65 6.08 -7.78
CA MET A 220 16.56 5.93 -6.32
C MET A 220 16.84 4.49 -5.86
N HIS A 221 16.44 3.49 -6.65
CA HIS A 221 16.72 2.07 -6.38
C HIS A 221 18.19 1.71 -6.63
N SER A 222 18.90 2.48 -7.45
CA SER A 222 20.33 2.29 -7.70
C SER A 222 21.25 2.84 -6.62
N PHE A 223 20.71 3.67 -5.72
CA PHE A 223 21.49 4.26 -4.64
C PHE A 223 21.92 3.22 -3.60
N ASN A 224 23.15 3.39 -3.12
CA ASN A 224 23.63 2.65 -1.96
C ASN A 224 22.98 3.16 -0.67
N HIS A 225 23.19 2.44 0.43
CA HIS A 225 22.56 2.79 1.70
C HIS A 225 22.97 4.18 2.23
N ALA A 226 24.22 4.61 2.02
CA ALA A 226 24.67 5.93 2.45
C ALA A 226 23.91 7.07 1.72
N GLN A 227 23.73 6.94 0.40
CA GLN A 227 22.92 7.88 -0.39
C GLN A 227 21.46 7.90 0.07
N PHE A 228 20.89 6.73 0.38
CA PHE A 228 19.54 6.62 0.92
C PHE A 228 19.39 7.33 2.28
N LEU A 229 20.35 7.16 3.20
CA LEU A 229 20.33 7.84 4.50
C LEU A 229 20.46 9.36 4.34
N VAL A 230 21.34 9.83 3.45
CA VAL A 230 21.51 11.27 3.16
C VAL A 230 20.25 11.87 2.53
N TYR A 231 19.59 11.16 1.60
CA TYR A 231 18.31 11.59 1.03
C TYR A 231 17.26 11.84 2.13
N ASN A 232 17.10 10.87 3.01
CA ASN A 232 16.11 10.92 4.08
C ASN A 232 16.46 11.98 5.13
N LEU A 233 17.75 12.21 5.38
CA LEU A 233 18.19 13.32 6.22
C LEU A 233 17.89 14.69 5.60
N LEU A 234 18.05 14.84 4.28
CA LEU A 234 17.64 16.06 3.56
C LEU A 234 16.13 16.27 3.65
N ARG A 235 15.33 15.22 3.44
CA ARG A 235 13.87 15.28 3.61
C ARG A 235 13.45 15.63 5.04
N PHE A 236 14.09 15.01 6.03
CA PHE A 236 13.84 15.30 7.44
C PHE A 236 14.15 16.76 7.75
N THR A 237 15.32 17.25 7.33
CA THR A 237 15.74 18.65 7.53
C THR A 237 14.79 19.61 6.83
N LEU A 238 14.36 19.28 5.61
CA LEU A 238 13.34 20.03 4.88
C LEU A 238 12.06 20.17 5.73
N LYS A 239 11.43 19.05 6.09
CA LYS A 239 10.12 19.04 6.74
C LYS A 239 10.15 19.65 8.13
N ARG A 240 11.18 19.34 8.91
CA ARG A 240 11.23 19.66 10.34
C ARG A 240 11.89 21.00 10.65
N VAL A 241 12.72 21.52 9.74
CA VAL A 241 13.51 22.74 9.99
C VAL A 241 13.23 23.81 8.95
N ILE A 242 13.34 23.49 7.65
CA ILE A 242 13.23 24.48 6.58
C ILE A 242 11.77 24.90 6.36
N GLU A 243 10.82 23.95 6.23
CA GLU A 243 9.41 24.24 5.95
C GLU A 243 8.72 25.01 7.07
N LYS A 244 9.15 24.84 8.33
CA LYS A 244 8.65 25.63 9.46
C LYS A 244 8.91 27.14 9.30
N GLN A 245 10.01 27.50 8.62
CA GLN A 245 10.40 28.90 8.39
C GLN A 245 10.00 29.37 6.99
N PHE A 246 10.01 28.48 6.01
CA PHE A 246 9.81 28.76 4.59
C PHE A 246 8.77 27.79 3.99
N PRO A 247 7.49 27.88 4.39
CA PRO A 247 6.46 26.97 3.92
C PRO A 247 6.29 27.06 2.40
N ASN A 248 6.08 25.93 1.73
CA ASN A 248 5.81 25.80 0.29
C ASN A 248 6.93 26.28 -0.68
N VAL A 249 8.11 26.65 -0.16
CA VAL A 249 9.27 27.07 -0.98
C VAL A 249 10.05 25.87 -1.53
N PHE A 250 10.25 24.85 -0.71
CA PHE A 250 10.86 23.59 -1.15
C PHE A 250 9.88 22.45 -0.89
N CYS A 251 10.02 21.38 -1.65
CA CYS A 251 9.35 20.12 -1.40
C CYS A 251 10.38 18.97 -1.54
N SER A 252 9.97 17.74 -1.23
CA SER A 252 10.82 16.54 -1.29
C SER A 252 11.50 16.36 -2.66
N TYR A 253 10.88 16.83 -3.74
CA TYR A 253 11.42 16.76 -5.09
C TYR A 253 12.73 17.56 -5.28
N PHE A 254 12.88 18.69 -4.58
CA PHE A 254 14.13 19.46 -4.58
C PHE A 254 15.26 18.67 -3.90
N MET A 255 14.96 17.97 -2.82
CA MET A 255 15.95 17.14 -2.10
C MET A 255 16.40 15.98 -2.97
N LYS A 256 15.46 15.33 -3.66
CA LYS A 256 15.75 14.24 -4.61
C LYS A 256 16.66 14.74 -5.75
N THR A 257 16.29 15.85 -6.38
CA THR A 257 17.06 16.46 -7.47
C THR A 257 18.45 16.90 -7.02
N THR A 258 18.55 17.48 -5.82
CA THR A 258 19.84 17.85 -5.20
C THR A 258 20.75 16.64 -5.04
N LEU A 259 20.20 15.53 -4.52
CA LEU A 259 20.96 14.31 -4.34
C LEU A 259 21.41 13.71 -5.67
N PHE A 260 20.54 13.67 -6.69
CA PHE A 260 20.91 13.20 -8.02
C PHE A 260 22.08 14.00 -8.61
N TYR A 261 21.99 15.34 -8.65
CA TYR A 261 23.10 16.17 -9.15
C TYR A 261 24.38 16.04 -8.32
N THR A 262 24.27 15.82 -7.01
CA THR A 262 25.44 15.59 -6.14
C THR A 262 26.09 14.25 -6.48
N ALA A 263 25.30 13.19 -6.65
CA ALA A 263 25.79 11.85 -6.96
C ALA A 263 26.45 11.78 -8.36
N GLU A 264 25.97 12.52 -9.36
CA GLU A 264 26.64 12.59 -10.68
C GLU A 264 28.04 13.23 -10.62
N LYS A 265 28.25 14.13 -9.64
CA LYS A 265 29.48 14.94 -9.49
C LYS A 265 30.43 14.41 -8.42
N THR A 266 30.16 13.25 -7.83
CA THR A 266 30.98 12.69 -6.75
C THR A 266 31.28 11.21 -6.98
N SER A 267 32.46 10.77 -6.53
CA SER A 267 32.84 9.36 -6.59
C SER A 267 31.97 8.51 -5.67
N THR A 268 31.68 7.27 -6.07
CA THR A 268 31.00 6.27 -5.23
C THR A 268 31.77 5.97 -3.94
N GLN A 269 33.10 6.17 -3.94
CA GLN A 269 33.95 6.07 -2.75
C GLN A 269 33.64 7.13 -1.70
N ASN A 270 33.04 8.27 -2.08
CA ASN A 270 32.62 9.29 -1.12
C ASN A 270 31.35 8.88 -0.37
N TRP A 271 30.50 8.06 -0.98
CA TRP A 271 29.20 7.64 -0.45
C TRP A 271 29.34 6.43 0.49
N GLN A 272 30.02 6.64 1.62
CA GLN A 272 30.24 5.65 2.66
C GLN A 272 29.53 6.04 3.95
N LEU A 273 29.18 5.05 4.78
CA LEU A 273 28.51 5.28 6.07
C LEU A 273 29.34 6.13 7.04
N SER A 274 30.67 6.08 6.93
CA SER A 274 31.59 6.93 7.69
C SER A 274 31.61 8.39 7.23
N ASN A 275 31.11 8.69 6.03
CA ASN A 275 31.20 10.00 5.39
C ASN A 275 29.84 10.72 5.25
N LEU A 276 28.80 10.23 5.95
CA LEU A 276 27.43 10.73 5.84
C LEU A 276 27.32 12.25 6.04
N GLU A 277 28.07 12.80 6.99
CA GLU A 277 28.05 14.25 7.27
C GLU A 277 28.61 15.09 6.12
N ALA A 278 29.73 14.68 5.53
CA ALA A 278 30.31 15.41 4.40
C ALA A 278 29.43 15.29 3.14
N CYS A 279 28.82 14.12 2.92
CA CYS A 279 27.85 13.93 1.85
C CYS A 279 26.61 14.81 2.03
N PHE A 280 26.06 14.86 3.23
CA PHE A 280 24.92 15.72 3.57
C PHE A 280 25.24 17.20 3.38
N LYS A 281 26.40 17.67 3.88
CA LYS A 281 26.87 19.05 3.68
C LYS A 281 27.08 19.39 2.21
N SER A 282 27.61 18.46 1.42
CA SER A 282 27.75 18.64 -0.04
C SER A 282 26.40 18.88 -0.72
N CYS A 283 25.35 18.15 -0.31
CA CYS A 283 23.99 18.40 -0.79
C CYS A 283 23.45 19.78 -0.34
N LEU A 284 23.71 20.21 0.90
CA LEU A 284 23.36 21.55 1.36
C LEU A 284 24.06 22.65 0.54
N SER A 285 25.32 22.47 0.15
CA SER A 285 26.02 23.41 -0.73
C SER A 285 25.37 23.49 -2.12
N VAL A 286 24.94 22.36 -2.68
CA VAL A 286 24.19 22.35 -3.96
C VAL A 286 22.86 23.08 -3.83
N LEU A 287 22.11 22.83 -2.75
CA LEU A 287 20.84 23.52 -2.48
C LEU A 287 21.05 25.04 -2.28
N TYR A 288 22.10 25.43 -1.55
CA TYR A 288 22.51 26.83 -1.39
C TYR A 288 22.76 27.48 -2.76
N ASN A 289 23.51 26.81 -3.64
CA ASN A 289 23.79 27.32 -4.98
C ASN A 289 22.52 27.48 -5.83
N TYR A 290 21.50 26.63 -5.66
CA TYR A 290 20.23 26.81 -6.36
C TYR A 290 19.51 28.10 -5.94
N VAL A 291 19.50 28.38 -4.64
CA VAL A 291 18.90 29.61 -4.09
C VAL A 291 19.72 30.83 -4.51
N ASP A 292 21.04 30.72 -4.42
CA ASP A 292 21.96 31.81 -4.72
C ASP A 292 22.03 32.14 -6.21
N ASN A 293 21.73 31.21 -7.10
CA ASN A 293 21.63 31.50 -8.54
C ASN A 293 20.18 31.70 -9.01
N ALA A 294 19.22 31.60 -8.10
CA ALA A 294 17.80 31.55 -8.41
C ALA A 294 17.43 30.50 -9.47
N ASN A 295 18.18 29.39 -9.50
CA ASN A 295 18.06 28.36 -10.52
C ASN A 295 18.24 26.96 -9.91
N CYS A 296 17.15 26.19 -9.86
CA CYS A 296 17.18 24.77 -9.55
C CYS A 296 16.73 24.00 -10.80
N PRO A 297 17.66 23.53 -11.64
CA PRO A 297 17.30 22.82 -12.86
C PRO A 297 16.62 21.49 -12.52
N ASN A 298 15.56 21.12 -13.24
CA ASN A 298 15.03 19.77 -13.17
C ASN A 298 16.12 18.77 -13.62
N TYR A 299 16.10 17.56 -13.06
CA TYR A 299 17.16 16.59 -13.33
C TYR A 299 17.16 16.08 -14.78
N PHE A 300 15.97 15.87 -15.37
CA PHE A 300 15.80 15.33 -16.72
C PHE A 300 15.63 16.41 -17.79
N ILE A 301 15.10 17.58 -17.40
CA ILE A 301 14.88 18.74 -18.29
C ILE A 301 15.56 19.97 -17.66
N PRO A 302 16.88 20.16 -17.80
CA PRO A 302 17.61 21.24 -17.12
C PRO A 302 17.09 22.66 -17.39
N GLU A 303 16.43 22.86 -18.53
CA GLU A 303 15.76 24.11 -18.92
C GLU A 303 14.56 24.44 -18.03
N TYR A 304 13.96 23.42 -17.38
CA TYR A 304 12.88 23.62 -16.42
C TYR A 304 13.44 24.00 -15.04
N ASN A 305 13.47 25.30 -14.77
CA ASN A 305 13.86 25.83 -13.46
C ASN A 305 12.74 25.68 -12.42
N MET A 306 12.89 24.72 -11.51
CA MET A 306 11.88 24.35 -10.52
C MET A 306 11.68 25.40 -9.41
N ILE A 307 12.70 26.23 -9.12
CA ILE A 307 12.61 27.27 -8.06
C ILE A 307 11.99 28.57 -8.57
N LYS A 308 11.69 28.66 -9.87
CA LYS A 308 11.02 29.80 -10.48
C LYS A 308 9.74 30.14 -9.69
N ARG A 309 9.53 31.43 -9.37
CA ARG A 309 8.41 31.98 -8.57
C ARG A 309 8.39 31.63 -7.08
N LYS A 310 9.25 30.73 -6.59
CA LYS A 310 9.28 30.34 -5.16
C LYS A 310 10.18 31.25 -4.32
N ILE A 311 11.04 32.03 -4.97
CA ILE A 311 11.97 32.95 -4.33
C ILE A 311 11.81 34.38 -4.88
N ASN A 312 11.96 35.35 -3.99
CA ASN A 312 12.01 36.79 -4.24
C ASN A 312 13.21 37.40 -3.51
N ARG A 313 13.47 38.70 -3.67
CA ARG A 313 14.64 39.35 -3.07
C ARG A 313 14.68 39.22 -1.54
N THR A 314 13.53 39.29 -0.89
CA THR A 314 13.41 39.28 0.58
C THR A 314 13.62 37.88 1.15
N ASN A 315 12.88 36.88 0.67
CA ASN A 315 13.00 35.52 1.21
C ASN A 315 14.31 34.83 0.82
N ARG A 316 14.91 35.19 -0.32
CA ARG A 316 16.17 34.60 -0.80
C ARG A 316 17.30 34.80 0.20
N HIS A 317 17.48 36.00 0.74
CA HIS A 317 18.51 36.27 1.74
C HIS A 317 18.28 35.46 3.02
N GLN A 318 17.05 35.39 3.51
CA GLN A 318 16.68 34.63 4.70
C GLN A 318 16.94 33.12 4.53
N ILE A 319 16.59 32.57 3.36
CA ILE A 319 16.85 31.15 3.04
C ILE A 319 18.36 30.89 2.98
N LEU A 320 19.14 31.76 2.33
CA LEU A 320 20.60 31.61 2.24
C LEU A 320 21.25 31.65 3.63
N ASP A 321 20.83 32.57 4.50
CA ASP A 321 21.33 32.66 5.87
C ASP A 321 20.96 31.42 6.69
N ASN A 322 19.73 30.90 6.54
CA ASN A 322 19.33 29.64 7.18
C ASN A 322 20.17 28.45 6.69
N LEU A 323 20.38 28.32 5.38
CA LEU A 323 21.21 27.25 4.81
C LEU A 323 22.68 27.35 5.27
N ARG A 324 23.22 28.57 5.45
CA ARG A 324 24.57 28.77 6.04
C ARG A 324 24.62 28.27 7.48
N VAL A 325 23.61 28.58 8.29
CA VAL A 325 23.51 28.10 9.68
C VAL A 325 23.46 26.57 9.72
N LEU A 326 22.66 25.94 8.84
CA LEU A 326 22.59 24.49 8.74
C LEU A 326 23.93 23.87 8.31
N HIS A 327 24.67 24.52 7.40
CA HIS A 327 25.95 24.01 6.92
C HIS A 327 27.05 24.01 8.00
N VAL A 328 27.01 24.94 8.96
CA VAL A 328 27.97 25.00 10.07
C VAL A 328 27.65 23.95 11.14
N LYS A 329 26.38 23.59 11.31
CA LYS A 329 25.93 22.62 12.30
C LYS A 329 26.31 21.18 11.94
N ASN A 330 26.53 20.35 12.95
CA ASN A 330 26.59 18.91 12.76
C ASN A 330 25.17 18.32 12.67
N ILE A 331 25.05 17.07 12.21
CA ILE A 331 23.74 16.44 11.99
C ILE A 331 22.92 16.33 13.28
N VAL A 332 23.56 16.07 14.42
CA VAL A 332 22.88 15.96 15.72
C VAL A 332 22.27 17.30 16.13
N GLU A 333 22.99 18.40 15.94
CA GLU A 333 22.49 19.75 16.18
C GLU A 333 21.31 20.11 15.28
N ILE A 334 21.35 19.73 13.99
CA ILE A 334 20.23 19.94 13.06
C ILE A 334 19.00 19.16 13.50
N ILE A 335 19.19 17.93 13.98
CA ILE A 335 18.10 17.14 14.55
C ILE A 335 17.54 17.83 15.79
N HIS A 336 18.37 18.40 16.66
CA HIS A 336 17.88 19.17 17.82
C HIS A 336 17.06 20.41 17.44
N LEU A 337 17.42 21.09 16.34
CA LEU A 337 16.65 22.24 15.83
C LEU A 337 15.21 21.88 15.42
N SER A 338 14.91 20.61 15.15
CA SER A 338 13.55 20.17 14.83
C SER A 338 12.55 20.40 15.97
N GLY A 339 13.02 20.52 17.22
CA GLY A 339 12.20 20.66 18.42
C GLY A 339 11.76 19.34 19.05
N GLU A 340 12.09 18.18 18.49
CA GLU A 340 11.68 16.85 19.00
C GLU A 340 12.57 16.30 20.14
N SER A 341 13.03 17.21 20.99
CA SER A 341 14.06 17.01 22.02
C SER A 341 13.70 16.03 23.16
N GLN A 342 12.54 15.35 23.12
CA GLN A 342 12.25 14.22 24.01
C GLN A 342 12.29 12.88 23.26
N TYR A 343 11.65 12.77 22.09
CA TYR A 343 11.56 11.52 21.33
C TYR A 343 12.85 11.18 20.56
N LEU A 344 13.43 12.15 19.84
CA LEU A 344 14.70 11.95 19.11
C LEU A 344 15.92 12.02 20.04
N ASN A 345 15.87 12.82 21.11
CA ASN A 345 16.96 12.87 22.10
C ASN A 345 17.10 11.56 22.89
N ALA A 346 15.99 10.88 23.20
CA ALA A 346 16.03 9.53 23.79
C ALA A 346 16.74 8.54 22.84
N ARG A 347 16.57 8.69 21.53
CA ARG A 347 17.16 7.85 20.48
C ARG A 347 18.61 8.24 20.11
N LEU A 348 19.08 9.44 20.49
CA LEU A 348 20.37 10.03 20.06
C LEU A 348 21.28 10.51 21.22
N SER A 349 21.00 10.23 22.48
CA SER A 349 21.88 10.64 23.59
C SER A 349 23.19 9.81 23.67
N PRO A 350 24.36 10.41 23.97
CA PRO A 350 25.61 9.69 24.26
C PRO A 350 25.67 9.11 25.68
N THR A 351 24.89 9.63 26.63
CA THR A 351 24.94 9.29 28.06
C THR A 351 23.92 8.22 28.48
N LEU A 352 22.98 7.87 27.60
CA LEU A 352 22.01 6.77 27.82
C LEU A 352 22.52 5.47 27.18
N ILE A 353 23.71 5.03 27.60
CA ILE A 353 24.31 3.74 27.18
C ILE A 353 23.59 2.52 27.82
N GLU A 354 22.67 2.74 28.76
CA GLU A 354 21.88 1.67 29.40
C GLU A 354 20.42 1.58 28.96
N TRP A 355 19.96 2.42 28.02
CA TRP A 355 18.81 2.03 27.22
C TRP A 355 19.34 1.09 26.15
N LYS A 356 19.16 -0.21 26.40
CA LYS A 356 19.43 -1.27 25.42
C LYS A 356 18.99 -0.78 24.05
N LEU A 357 19.80 -1.03 23.04
CA LEU A 357 19.47 -0.94 21.61
C LEU A 357 18.20 -1.75 21.19
N ASP A 358 17.38 -2.17 22.15
CA ASP A 358 16.40 -3.23 22.09
C ASP A 358 15.02 -2.70 21.69
N GLU A 359 14.40 -3.48 20.81
CA GLU A 359 12.95 -3.61 20.62
C GLU A 359 12.27 -2.49 19.80
N ASP A 360 12.21 -1.23 20.21
CA ASP A 360 11.36 -0.18 19.60
C ASP A 360 11.69 0.25 18.16
N PHE A 361 12.86 -0.11 17.63
CA PHE A 361 13.26 0.19 16.24
C PHE A 361 13.13 -0.99 15.30
N MET A 362 13.52 -2.19 15.78
CA MET A 362 13.15 -3.41 15.07
C MET A 362 11.64 -3.49 14.91
N PHE A 363 10.88 -2.94 15.87
CA PHE A 363 9.45 -2.71 15.85
C PHE A 363 8.94 -2.00 14.60
N SER A 364 9.32 -0.74 14.37
CA SER A 364 8.69 0.11 13.36
C SER A 364 9.02 -0.36 11.94
N ASP A 365 10.25 -0.81 11.71
CA ASP A 365 10.67 -1.36 10.42
C ASP A 365 10.02 -2.71 10.12
N HIS A 366 9.91 -3.62 11.10
CA HIS A 366 9.19 -4.88 10.91
C HIS A 366 7.69 -4.66 10.77
N LEU A 367 7.08 -3.87 11.65
CA LEU A 367 5.65 -3.64 11.66
C LEU A 367 5.24 -3.00 10.34
N LEU A 368 5.97 -2.00 9.84
CA LEU A 368 5.70 -1.37 8.55
C LEU A 368 5.94 -2.29 7.35
N THR A 369 7.00 -3.10 7.37
CA THR A 369 7.18 -4.13 6.34
C THR A 369 6.04 -5.17 6.39
N THR A 370 5.57 -5.52 7.59
CA THR A 370 4.41 -6.40 7.79
C THR A 370 3.12 -5.74 7.32
N PHE A 371 2.89 -4.47 7.61
CA PHE A 371 1.78 -3.66 7.10
C PHE A 371 1.76 -3.71 5.57
N HIS A 372 2.87 -3.40 4.89
CA HIS A 372 2.94 -3.46 3.43
C HIS A 372 2.67 -4.88 2.88
N ILE A 373 3.20 -5.92 3.54
CA ILE A 373 2.92 -7.32 3.20
C ILE A 373 1.41 -7.61 3.32
N VAL A 374 0.82 -7.17 4.42
CA VAL A 374 -0.54 -7.43 4.80
C VAL A 374 -1.52 -6.64 3.91
N ASP A 375 -1.24 -5.39 3.56
CA ASP A 375 -1.98 -4.59 2.58
C ASP A 375 -1.95 -5.22 1.18
N ILE A 376 -0.79 -5.71 0.74
CA ILE A 376 -0.65 -6.45 -0.53
C ILE A 376 -1.52 -7.70 -0.53
N LEU A 377 -1.58 -8.40 0.60
CA LEU A 377 -2.37 -9.60 0.74
C LEU A 377 -3.87 -9.30 0.85
N PHE A 378 -4.27 -8.25 1.58
CA PHE A 378 -5.66 -7.88 1.83
C PHE A 378 -6.34 -7.22 0.63
N HIS A 379 -5.67 -6.28 -0.05
CA HIS A 379 -6.29 -5.51 -1.13
C HIS A 379 -6.18 -6.16 -2.52
N ILE A 380 -5.24 -7.09 -2.72
CA ILE A 380 -4.95 -7.61 -4.06
C ILE A 380 -5.50 -9.03 -4.26
N LEU A 381 -5.24 -9.96 -3.35
CA LEU A 381 -5.56 -11.39 -3.55
C LEU A 381 -7.07 -11.68 -3.71
N PRO A 382 -7.99 -11.02 -3.00
CA PRO A 382 -9.43 -11.29 -3.15
C PRO A 382 -10.01 -10.80 -4.48
N HIS A 383 -9.51 -9.67 -4.98
CA HIS A 383 -10.08 -8.94 -6.11
C HIS A 383 -9.56 -9.41 -7.48
N VAL A 384 -8.44 -10.13 -7.52
CA VAL A 384 -7.91 -10.71 -8.76
C VAL A 384 -8.87 -11.79 -9.30
N ASN A 385 -9.38 -11.56 -10.51
CA ASN A 385 -10.34 -12.41 -11.19
C ASN A 385 -9.68 -13.75 -11.60
N LEU A 386 -10.26 -14.88 -11.20
CA LEU A 386 -9.60 -16.20 -11.21
C LEU A 386 -9.90 -17.08 -12.44
N GLY A 387 -10.17 -16.48 -13.60
CA GLY A 387 -10.10 -17.23 -14.86
C GLY A 387 -8.73 -17.90 -15.12
N CYS A 388 -7.68 -17.52 -14.37
CA CYS A 388 -6.30 -17.96 -14.55
C CYS A 388 -5.62 -18.46 -13.24
N GLY A 389 -6.25 -19.38 -12.49
CA GLY A 389 -5.64 -19.98 -11.28
C GLY A 389 -4.24 -20.59 -11.47
N SER A 390 -3.89 -21.06 -12.67
CA SER A 390 -2.54 -21.55 -13.02
C SER A 390 -1.51 -20.41 -13.17
N PHE A 391 -1.94 -19.22 -13.57
CA PHE A 391 -1.05 -18.09 -13.85
C PHE A 391 -0.44 -17.49 -12.58
N HIS A 392 -1.21 -17.43 -11.49
CA HIS A 392 -0.74 -16.82 -10.23
C HIS A 392 0.21 -17.73 -9.46
N LEU A 393 -0.08 -19.05 -9.39
CA LEU A 393 0.88 -20.01 -8.88
C LEU A 393 2.17 -19.96 -9.70
N ASN A 394 2.08 -19.82 -11.03
CA ASN A 394 3.24 -19.63 -11.90
C ASN A 394 3.99 -18.32 -11.65
N LYS A 395 3.35 -17.18 -11.39
CA LYS A 395 4.06 -15.92 -11.05
C LYS A 395 4.69 -15.97 -9.66
N PHE A 396 4.00 -16.51 -8.66
CA PHE A 396 4.61 -16.78 -7.34
C PHE A 396 5.78 -17.76 -7.46
N TRP A 397 5.68 -18.76 -8.34
CA TRP A 397 6.75 -19.72 -8.65
C TRP A 397 7.89 -19.10 -9.47
N LEU A 398 7.60 -18.20 -10.42
CA LEU A 398 8.61 -17.40 -11.14
C LEU A 398 9.33 -16.44 -10.18
N LEU A 399 8.62 -15.86 -9.21
CA LEU A 399 9.21 -15.06 -8.15
C LEU A 399 10.12 -15.90 -7.23
N PHE A 400 9.76 -17.16 -7.00
CA PHE A 400 10.57 -18.15 -6.28
C PHE A 400 11.87 -18.48 -7.04
N ASN A 401 11.84 -18.45 -8.38
CA ASN A 401 12.97 -18.77 -9.25
C ASN A 401 13.81 -17.55 -9.70
N CYS A 402 13.32 -16.32 -9.55
CA CYS A 402 14.07 -15.10 -9.88
C CYS A 402 14.99 -14.67 -8.70
N ASN A 403 16.30 -14.82 -8.90
CA ASN A 403 17.46 -14.39 -8.09
C ASN A 403 17.35 -14.50 -6.53
N PRO A 404 18.14 -15.38 -5.90
CA PRO A 404 18.03 -15.71 -4.48
C PRO A 404 18.79 -14.70 -3.60
N THR A 405 18.13 -13.65 -3.11
CA THR A 405 18.53 -13.05 -1.82
C THR A 405 17.82 -13.78 -0.68
N LEU A 406 18.53 -14.03 0.43
CA LEU A 406 18.07 -14.85 1.57
C LEU A 406 16.70 -14.40 2.12
N ILE A 407 16.45 -13.08 2.05
CA ILE A 407 15.24 -12.39 2.51
C ILE A 407 14.01 -12.71 1.65
N ARG A 408 14.23 -12.90 0.33
CA ARG A 408 13.18 -13.19 -0.65
C ARG A 408 12.56 -14.57 -0.43
N SER A 409 13.34 -15.58 -0.07
CA SER A 409 12.84 -16.97 0.11
C SER A 409 11.80 -17.09 1.25
N LYS A 410 12.09 -16.53 2.42
CA LYS A 410 11.25 -16.69 3.63
C LYS A 410 9.99 -15.83 3.59
N LEU A 411 10.03 -14.69 2.92
CA LEU A 411 8.88 -13.81 2.70
C LEU A 411 7.92 -14.37 1.64
N ILE A 412 8.47 -14.90 0.54
CA ILE A 412 7.67 -15.58 -0.49
C ILE A 412 6.94 -16.76 0.12
N ASP A 413 7.55 -17.54 1.02
CA ASP A 413 6.86 -18.64 1.70
C ASP A 413 5.60 -18.18 2.48
N THR A 414 5.68 -17.07 3.20
CA THR A 414 4.54 -16.52 3.95
C THR A 414 3.46 -15.98 3.01
N LEU A 415 3.85 -15.18 2.01
CA LEU A 415 2.95 -14.65 0.98
C LEU A 415 2.28 -15.79 0.20
N TRP A 416 3.03 -16.85 -0.08
CA TRP A 416 2.58 -18.07 -0.74
C TRP A 416 1.54 -18.80 0.12
N SER A 417 1.81 -19.07 1.39
CA SER A 417 0.85 -19.74 2.28
C SER A 417 -0.48 -18.98 2.33
N ARG A 418 -0.46 -17.65 2.33
CA ARG A 418 -1.69 -16.83 2.31
C ARG A 418 -2.37 -16.77 0.96
N GLY A 419 -1.62 -16.61 -0.13
CA GLY A 419 -2.16 -16.73 -1.49
C GLY A 419 -2.81 -18.09 -1.71
N VAL A 420 -2.21 -19.16 -1.18
CA VAL A 420 -2.76 -20.52 -1.18
C VAL A 420 -4.04 -20.59 -0.36
N ASN A 421 -4.15 -19.96 0.82
CA ASN A 421 -5.40 -19.92 1.60
C ASN A 421 -6.53 -19.24 0.81
N SER A 422 -6.28 -18.07 0.20
CA SER A 422 -7.28 -17.39 -0.64
C SER A 422 -7.69 -18.25 -1.85
N TYR A 423 -6.74 -18.95 -2.47
CA TYR A 423 -7.04 -19.89 -3.55
C TYR A 423 -7.87 -21.09 -3.07
N CYS A 424 -7.56 -21.63 -1.88
CA CYS A 424 -8.36 -22.70 -1.26
C CYS A 424 -9.82 -22.28 -1.06
N LEU A 425 -10.10 -21.05 -0.63
CA LEU A 425 -11.47 -20.55 -0.48
C LEU A 425 -12.24 -20.55 -1.81
N LYS A 426 -11.60 -20.15 -2.91
CA LYS A 426 -12.24 -20.19 -4.24
C LYS A 426 -12.46 -21.62 -4.73
N LEU A 427 -11.52 -22.54 -4.49
CA LEU A 427 -11.71 -23.96 -4.77
C LEU A 427 -12.85 -24.55 -3.94
N MET A 428 -12.95 -24.18 -2.66
CA MET A 428 -14.07 -24.57 -1.79
C MET A 428 -15.39 -24.03 -2.34
N ASP A 429 -15.46 -22.77 -2.77
CA ASP A 429 -16.67 -22.20 -3.38
C ASP A 429 -17.09 -22.96 -4.64
N PHE A 430 -16.14 -23.29 -5.53
CA PHE A 430 -16.40 -24.10 -6.71
C PHE A 430 -16.92 -25.51 -6.34
N LEU A 431 -16.29 -26.15 -5.34
CA LEU A 431 -16.70 -27.47 -4.87
C LEU A 431 -18.12 -27.48 -4.31
N PHE A 432 -18.45 -26.49 -3.48
CA PHE A 432 -19.73 -26.42 -2.77
C PHE A 432 -20.84 -25.70 -3.55
N SER A 433 -20.55 -25.12 -4.72
CA SER A 433 -21.54 -24.54 -5.64
C SER A 433 -22.08 -25.54 -6.67
N SER A 434 -21.30 -26.55 -7.07
CA SER A 434 -21.67 -27.47 -8.14
C SER A 434 -22.75 -28.50 -7.71
N SER A 435 -23.80 -28.65 -8.53
CA SER A 435 -24.89 -29.62 -8.33
C SER A 435 -24.46 -31.09 -8.50
N ASN A 436 -23.27 -31.33 -9.08
CA ASN A 436 -22.72 -32.66 -9.37
C ASN A 436 -21.70 -33.11 -8.31
N ARG A 437 -22.19 -33.28 -7.08
CA ARG A 437 -21.39 -33.52 -5.85
C ARG A 437 -20.43 -34.73 -5.96
N ASN A 438 -20.76 -35.82 -6.65
CA ASN A 438 -20.01 -37.07 -6.45
C ASN A 438 -18.72 -37.22 -7.29
N LYS A 439 -18.67 -36.69 -8.52
CA LYS A 439 -17.52 -36.89 -9.44
C LYS A 439 -16.43 -35.84 -9.26
N HIS A 440 -16.79 -34.57 -9.02
CA HIS A 440 -15.85 -33.48 -8.79
C HIS A 440 -15.24 -33.50 -7.37
N ASN A 441 -16.00 -33.95 -6.36
CA ASN A 441 -15.52 -34.03 -4.98
C ASN A 441 -14.29 -34.95 -4.84
N TYR A 442 -14.20 -36.07 -5.56
CA TYR A 442 -13.08 -36.99 -5.37
C TYR A 442 -11.75 -36.44 -5.92
N HIS A 443 -11.78 -35.85 -7.13
CA HIS A 443 -10.56 -35.38 -7.81
C HIS A 443 -9.95 -34.12 -7.20
N LEU A 444 -10.76 -33.22 -6.64
CA LEU A 444 -10.30 -31.94 -6.09
C LEU A 444 -10.05 -31.96 -4.59
N ASN A 445 -10.64 -32.89 -3.83
CA ASN A 445 -10.45 -32.95 -2.37
C ASN A 445 -9.00 -33.23 -1.96
N LYS A 446 -8.30 -34.14 -2.65
CA LYS A 446 -6.91 -34.49 -2.30
C LYS A 446 -5.95 -33.33 -2.58
N PRO A 447 -5.97 -32.67 -3.76
CA PRO A 447 -5.23 -31.43 -4.01
C PRO A 447 -5.59 -30.30 -3.04
N LEU A 448 -6.89 -30.03 -2.80
CA LEU A 448 -7.33 -28.97 -1.90
C LEU A 448 -6.80 -29.20 -0.48
N LYS A 449 -6.91 -30.42 0.04
CA LYS A 449 -6.38 -30.76 1.38
C LYS A 449 -4.85 -30.60 1.46
N ALA A 450 -4.12 -30.84 0.37
CA ALA A 450 -2.68 -30.59 0.32
C ALA A 450 -2.37 -29.08 0.36
N LEU A 451 -3.12 -28.28 -0.40
CA LEU A 451 -3.00 -26.82 -0.41
C LEU A 451 -3.37 -26.20 0.95
N LEU A 452 -4.47 -26.65 1.57
CA LEU A 452 -4.88 -26.20 2.90
C LEU A 452 -3.79 -26.48 3.94
N LYS A 453 -3.06 -27.60 3.84
CA LYS A 453 -1.91 -27.88 4.72
C LYS A 453 -0.73 -26.93 4.53
N ILE A 454 -0.53 -26.40 3.33
CA ILE A 454 0.49 -25.38 3.04
C ILE A 454 0.06 -24.05 3.66
N GLY A 455 -1.19 -23.66 3.46
CA GLY A 455 -1.76 -22.44 4.01
C GLY A 455 -1.91 -22.46 5.54
N TYR A 456 -2.09 -23.65 6.13
CA TYR A 456 -2.15 -23.90 7.58
C TYR A 456 -0.94 -23.34 8.36
N ARG A 457 0.22 -23.18 7.69
CA ARG A 457 1.47 -22.70 8.29
C ARG A 457 1.78 -21.23 7.95
N GLY A 458 0.81 -20.48 7.44
CA GLY A 458 1.02 -19.09 7.02
C GLY A 458 1.10 -18.11 8.18
N ASP A 459 0.23 -18.27 9.17
CA ASP A 459 0.09 -17.41 10.34
C ASP A 459 -0.53 -18.17 11.53
N VAL A 460 -0.85 -17.46 12.62
CA VAL A 460 -1.41 -18.08 13.83
C VAL A 460 -2.81 -18.64 13.60
N THR A 461 -3.61 -18.03 12.72
CA THR A 461 -5.07 -18.20 12.68
C THR A 461 -5.65 -18.62 11.32
N THR A 462 -5.47 -17.85 10.24
CA THR A 462 -6.28 -17.93 9.01
C THR A 462 -6.24 -19.29 8.35
N GLY A 463 -5.05 -19.88 8.17
CA GLY A 463 -4.93 -21.18 7.54
C GLY A 463 -5.56 -22.31 8.35
N LYS A 464 -5.47 -22.22 9.68
CA LYS A 464 -6.13 -23.17 10.60
C LYS A 464 -7.64 -23.02 10.52
N LEU A 465 -8.14 -21.78 10.51
CA LEU A 465 -9.56 -21.47 10.37
C LEU A 465 -10.10 -21.94 9.02
N THR A 466 -9.43 -21.66 7.90
CA THR A 466 -9.85 -22.15 6.58
C THR A 466 -9.87 -23.67 6.51
N MET A 467 -8.88 -24.35 7.10
CA MET A 467 -8.86 -25.80 7.20
C MET A 467 -10.00 -26.33 8.10
N ALA A 468 -10.29 -25.69 9.24
CA ALA A 468 -11.39 -26.05 10.12
C ALA A 468 -12.75 -25.85 9.44
N THR A 469 -12.93 -24.73 8.72
CA THR A 469 -14.13 -24.46 7.90
C THR A 469 -14.31 -25.55 6.85
N TYR A 470 -13.24 -25.92 6.13
CA TYR A 470 -13.29 -27.03 5.18
C TYR A 470 -13.71 -28.35 5.84
N MET A 471 -13.12 -28.70 7.00
CA MET A 471 -13.47 -29.92 7.73
C MET A 471 -14.93 -29.95 8.18
N HIS A 472 -15.46 -28.82 8.66
CA HIS A 472 -16.87 -28.66 8.99
C HIS A 472 -17.76 -28.87 7.74
N MET A 473 -17.43 -28.20 6.63
CA MET A 473 -18.20 -28.24 5.38
C MET A 473 -18.28 -29.65 4.76
N ILE A 474 -17.25 -30.48 4.93
CA ILE A 474 -17.27 -31.90 4.48
C ILE A 474 -17.85 -32.86 5.52
N GLY A 475 -18.37 -32.36 6.64
CA GLY A 475 -19.01 -33.16 7.70
C GLY A 475 -18.05 -33.81 8.71
N LYS A 476 -16.75 -33.47 8.69
CA LYS A 476 -15.76 -33.97 9.66
C LYS A 476 -15.65 -33.06 10.89
N THR A 477 -16.75 -32.94 11.62
CA THR A 477 -16.89 -31.99 12.75
C THR A 477 -15.86 -32.21 13.86
N GLU A 478 -15.53 -33.45 14.22
CA GLU A 478 -14.47 -33.73 15.23
C GLU A 478 -13.10 -33.22 14.80
N SER A 479 -12.76 -33.35 13.51
CA SER A 479 -11.50 -32.82 12.98
C SER A 479 -11.49 -31.29 12.99
N ALA A 480 -12.62 -30.65 12.69
CA ALA A 480 -12.77 -29.20 12.79
C ALA A 480 -12.58 -28.73 14.24
N LEU A 481 -13.27 -29.35 15.20
CA LEU A 481 -13.17 -29.03 16.63
C LEU A 481 -11.75 -29.19 17.16
N ASN A 482 -11.04 -30.26 16.79
CA ASN A 482 -9.64 -30.44 17.21
C ASN A 482 -8.74 -29.30 16.70
N ILE A 483 -8.92 -28.87 15.44
CA ILE A 483 -8.15 -27.73 14.89
C ILE A 483 -8.50 -26.43 15.63
N ILE A 484 -9.78 -26.19 15.92
CA ILE A 484 -10.23 -24.99 16.65
C ILE A 484 -9.65 -25.00 18.07
N GLN A 485 -9.70 -26.12 18.78
CA GLN A 485 -9.14 -26.26 20.12
C GLN A 485 -7.61 -26.07 20.12
N GLN A 486 -6.90 -26.59 19.13
CA GLN A 486 -5.46 -26.33 18.96
C GLN A 486 -5.16 -24.86 18.69
N LEU A 487 -6.03 -24.17 17.94
CA LEU A 487 -5.90 -22.73 17.71
C LEU A 487 -6.11 -21.96 19.01
N LEU A 488 -7.22 -22.20 19.71
CA LEU A 488 -7.59 -21.47 20.93
C LEU A 488 -6.59 -21.70 22.06
N SER A 489 -6.18 -22.96 22.29
CA SER A 489 -5.19 -23.29 23.34
C SER A 489 -3.78 -22.81 23.02
N GLY A 490 -3.45 -22.72 21.73
CA GLY A 490 -2.16 -22.23 21.25
C GLY A 490 -2.17 -20.76 20.85
N TYR A 491 -3.25 -20.01 21.15
CA TYR A 491 -3.35 -18.60 20.78
C TYR A 491 -2.46 -17.77 21.73
N PRO A 492 -1.38 -17.16 21.22
CA PRO A 492 -0.48 -16.42 22.07
C PRO A 492 -1.14 -15.13 22.60
N PRO A 493 -0.94 -14.74 23.87
CA PRO A 493 -1.48 -13.51 24.41
C PRO A 493 -0.91 -12.25 23.74
N TYR A 494 0.26 -12.38 23.13
CA TYR A 494 0.95 -11.35 22.35
C TYR A 494 0.67 -11.44 20.84
N ALA A 495 -0.27 -12.28 20.41
CA ALA A 495 -0.68 -12.32 19.02
C ALA A 495 -1.52 -11.08 18.68
N ILE A 496 -1.23 -10.49 17.52
CA ILE A 496 -1.68 -9.14 17.18
C ILE A 496 -2.28 -9.10 15.77
N ASP A 497 -3.40 -8.38 15.63
CA ASP A 497 -3.79 -7.75 14.37
C ASP A 497 -3.15 -6.36 14.30
N ILE A 498 -2.14 -6.23 13.45
CA ILE A 498 -1.24 -5.09 13.38
C ILE A 498 -1.98 -3.77 13.04
N HIS A 499 -3.17 -3.84 12.44
CA HIS A 499 -3.95 -2.65 12.06
C HIS A 499 -4.87 -2.13 13.17
N ARG A 500 -5.13 -2.91 14.21
CA ARG A 500 -6.26 -2.64 15.12
C ARG A 500 -5.96 -2.88 16.60
N ASP A 501 -4.97 -3.70 16.94
CA ASP A 501 -4.67 -4.09 18.33
C ASP A 501 -3.52 -3.26 18.93
N GLU A 502 -3.78 -1.98 19.26
CA GLU A 502 -2.75 -1.10 19.86
C GLU A 502 -2.34 -1.55 21.28
N LEU A 503 -3.23 -2.16 22.06
CA LEU A 503 -2.90 -2.60 23.43
C LEU A 503 -1.97 -3.81 23.46
N LYS A 504 -2.11 -4.75 22.50
CA LYS A 504 -1.26 -5.95 22.40
C LYS A 504 0.09 -5.67 21.76
N LYS A 505 0.26 -4.48 21.21
CA LYS A 505 1.45 -4.05 20.50
C LYS A 505 2.70 -4.15 21.36
N GLN A 506 2.65 -3.71 22.61
CA GLN A 506 3.80 -3.84 23.53
C GLN A 506 4.10 -5.31 23.87
N ALA A 507 3.08 -6.12 24.13
CA ALA A 507 3.27 -7.54 24.44
C ALA A 507 3.89 -8.32 23.26
N TYR A 508 3.45 -8.03 22.03
CA TYR A 508 4.10 -8.54 20.81
C TYR A 508 5.58 -8.18 20.80
N MET A 509 5.89 -6.94 21.15
CA MET A 509 7.23 -6.37 21.09
C MET A 509 8.22 -7.07 22.01
N ASP A 510 7.87 -7.18 23.27
CA ASP A 510 8.72 -7.79 24.31
C ASP A 510 9.07 -9.26 23.98
N VAL A 511 8.20 -9.94 23.23
CA VAL A 511 8.34 -11.37 22.90
C VAL A 511 8.99 -11.61 21.54
N MET A 512 8.63 -10.85 20.51
CA MET A 512 8.97 -11.17 19.11
C MET A 512 10.11 -10.33 18.53
N CYS A 513 10.39 -9.14 19.05
CA CYS A 513 11.40 -8.23 18.50
C CYS A 513 12.76 -8.33 19.23
N GLY A 514 13.83 -7.77 18.67
CA GLY A 514 15.19 -7.81 19.27
C GLY A 514 15.91 -9.17 19.25
N ARG A 515 15.19 -10.28 19.04
CA ARG A 515 15.70 -11.65 19.26
C ARG A 515 16.25 -12.37 18.03
N GLY A 516 16.42 -11.66 16.90
CA GLY A 516 16.89 -12.27 15.64
C GLY A 516 15.89 -13.22 14.96
N PHE A 517 14.63 -13.24 15.40
CA PHE A 517 13.59 -14.04 14.75
C PHE A 517 13.32 -13.56 13.33
N THR A 518 13.23 -14.51 12.41
CA THR A 518 12.87 -14.22 11.01
C THR A 518 11.42 -13.75 10.89
N MET A 519 11.11 -12.97 9.85
CA MET A 519 9.76 -12.52 9.56
C MET A 519 8.75 -13.68 9.47
N ASN A 520 9.11 -14.77 8.79
CA ASN A 520 8.27 -15.97 8.69
C ASN A 520 7.98 -16.58 10.08
N TYR A 521 8.96 -16.57 10.99
CA TYR A 521 8.75 -17.04 12.37
C TYR A 521 7.73 -16.15 13.09
N LYS A 522 7.91 -14.82 13.05
CA LYS A 522 6.99 -13.87 13.69
C LYS A 522 5.56 -14.00 13.16
N MET A 523 5.41 -14.15 11.85
CA MET A 523 4.11 -14.37 11.21
C MET A 523 3.42 -15.64 11.73
N ARG A 524 4.15 -16.75 11.83
CA ARG A 524 3.61 -18.04 12.30
C ARG A 524 3.26 -18.07 13.78
N HIS A 525 3.89 -17.24 14.59
CA HIS A 525 3.81 -17.34 16.05
C HIS A 525 3.19 -16.14 16.74
N ALA A 526 2.95 -15.03 16.04
CA ALA A 526 2.35 -13.83 16.65
C ALA A 526 1.48 -13.00 15.72
N HIS A 527 1.44 -13.28 14.41
CA HIS A 527 0.52 -12.56 13.53
C HIS A 527 -0.84 -13.25 13.49
N ALA A 528 -1.87 -12.56 13.98
CA ALA A 528 -3.25 -13.03 14.03
C ALA A 528 -4.15 -12.04 13.26
N PRO A 529 -4.16 -12.09 11.92
CA PRO A 529 -5.02 -11.21 11.12
C PRO A 529 -6.50 -11.47 11.41
N ARG A 530 -7.36 -10.58 10.91
CA ARG A 530 -8.79 -10.87 10.77
C ARG A 530 -9.04 -12.04 9.81
N TYR A 531 -10.15 -12.74 10.02
CA TYR A 531 -10.64 -13.77 9.11
C TYR A 531 -11.69 -13.19 8.16
N HIS A 532 -11.41 -13.27 6.86
CA HIS A 532 -12.21 -12.60 5.82
C HIS A 532 -13.19 -13.57 5.19
N LEU A 533 -14.46 -13.20 5.20
CA LEU A 533 -15.49 -13.81 4.39
C LEU A 533 -15.67 -12.96 3.14
N HIS A 534 -15.36 -13.55 1.98
CA HIS A 534 -15.49 -12.88 0.69
C HIS A 534 -16.82 -13.23 0.01
N LYS A 535 -17.57 -12.22 -0.43
CA LYS A 535 -18.83 -12.38 -1.15
C LYS A 535 -18.67 -13.04 -2.52
N LYS A 536 -17.45 -13.11 -3.05
CA LYS A 536 -17.13 -13.88 -4.26
C LYS A 536 -16.97 -15.39 -3.99
N CYS A 537 -16.93 -15.81 -2.72
CA CYS A 537 -16.71 -17.19 -2.30
C CYS A 537 -17.80 -17.67 -1.32
N VAL A 538 -19.05 -17.26 -1.52
CA VAL A 538 -20.15 -17.50 -0.56
C VAL A 538 -20.32 -18.98 -0.21
N ASN A 539 -20.13 -19.88 -1.18
CA ASN A 539 -20.32 -21.31 -0.97
C ASN A 539 -19.18 -21.97 -0.19
N ALA A 540 -18.03 -21.30 -0.04
CA ALA A 540 -16.92 -21.78 0.77
C ALA A 540 -17.24 -21.78 2.27
N PHE A 541 -18.28 -21.05 2.70
CA PHE A 541 -18.63 -20.86 4.10
C PHE A 541 -19.93 -21.60 4.49
N PRO A 542 -20.08 -21.95 5.78
CA PRO A 542 -21.28 -22.60 6.32
C PRO A 542 -22.55 -21.83 5.96
N SER A 543 -23.64 -22.56 5.67
CA SER A 543 -24.89 -21.94 5.22
C SER A 543 -25.43 -20.83 6.13
N PRO A 544 -25.35 -20.90 7.47
CA PRO A 544 -25.84 -19.81 8.32
C PRO A 544 -25.05 -18.51 8.18
N LEU A 545 -23.80 -18.58 7.70
CA LEU A 545 -22.94 -17.40 7.55
C LEU A 545 -23.11 -16.70 6.20
N ARG A 546 -23.73 -17.35 5.22
CA ARG A 546 -23.88 -16.79 3.86
C ARG A 546 -24.71 -15.50 3.85
N ILE A 547 -25.61 -15.34 4.80
CA ILE A 547 -26.44 -14.14 4.96
C ILE A 547 -25.60 -12.89 5.22
N LEU A 548 -24.44 -13.04 5.88
CA LEU A 548 -23.51 -11.93 6.16
C LEU A 548 -22.87 -11.40 4.88
N LEU A 549 -22.79 -12.22 3.83
CA LEU A 549 -22.10 -11.92 2.58
C LEU A 549 -23.01 -11.36 1.49
N TYR A 550 -24.28 -11.08 1.81
CA TYR A 550 -25.25 -10.63 0.80
C TYR A 550 -24.92 -9.25 0.24
N VAL A 551 -24.46 -8.33 1.10
CA VAL A 551 -24.18 -6.95 0.69
C VAL A 551 -22.70 -6.78 0.34
N ASN A 552 -21.80 -7.12 1.27
CA ASN A 552 -20.37 -6.89 1.15
C ASN A 552 -19.54 -7.99 1.81
N ASP A 553 -18.22 -7.92 1.61
CA ASP A 553 -17.26 -8.75 2.34
C ASP A 553 -17.33 -8.43 3.83
N VAL A 554 -17.10 -9.43 4.68
CA VAL A 554 -17.15 -9.29 6.15
C VAL A 554 -15.84 -9.75 6.77
N GLN A 555 -15.37 -9.04 7.78
CA GLN A 555 -14.10 -9.32 8.46
C GLN A 555 -14.32 -9.53 9.95
N PHE A 556 -14.01 -10.73 10.43
CA PHE A 556 -14.08 -11.06 11.86
C PHE A 556 -12.70 -10.98 12.48
N ASP A 557 -12.64 -10.54 13.73
CA ASP A 557 -11.56 -10.99 14.60
C ASP A 557 -11.49 -12.53 14.56
N SER A 558 -10.26 -13.06 14.50
CA SER A 558 -10.02 -14.49 14.32
C SER A 558 -10.59 -15.34 15.46
N LEU A 559 -10.60 -14.83 16.69
CA LEU A 559 -11.16 -15.55 17.83
C LEU A 559 -12.69 -15.58 17.76
N THR A 560 -13.32 -14.46 17.39
CA THR A 560 -14.76 -14.38 17.11
C THR A 560 -15.20 -15.45 16.10
N TYR A 561 -14.49 -15.58 14.96
CA TYR A 561 -14.79 -16.62 13.98
C TYR A 561 -14.52 -18.04 14.51
N SER A 562 -13.48 -18.22 15.34
CA SER A 562 -13.15 -19.51 15.97
C SER A 562 -14.31 -20.02 16.83
N TYR A 563 -14.83 -19.19 17.75
CA TYR A 563 -15.94 -19.54 18.62
C TYR A 563 -17.25 -19.75 17.84
N LEU A 564 -17.49 -18.92 16.81
CA LEU A 564 -18.63 -19.09 15.90
C LEU A 564 -18.60 -20.45 15.21
N LEU A 565 -17.44 -20.84 14.64
CA LEU A 565 -17.30 -22.12 13.96
C LEU A 565 -17.40 -23.31 14.94
N GLU A 566 -16.92 -23.16 16.17
CA GLU A 566 -17.09 -24.15 17.24
C GLU A 566 -18.58 -24.37 17.55
N CYS A 567 -19.34 -23.28 17.72
CA CYS A 567 -20.80 -23.34 17.91
C CYS A 567 -21.48 -24.07 16.75
N LEU A 568 -21.15 -23.75 15.50
CA LEU A 568 -21.71 -24.42 14.32
C LEU A 568 -21.37 -25.93 14.29
N CYS A 569 -20.18 -26.32 14.73
CA CYS A 569 -19.81 -27.74 14.84
C CYS A 569 -20.68 -28.46 15.88
N HIS A 570 -20.93 -27.85 17.04
CA HIS A 570 -21.79 -28.43 18.08
C HIS A 570 -23.27 -28.46 17.69
N VAL A 571 -23.75 -27.47 16.94
CA VAL A 571 -25.08 -27.52 16.30
C VAL A 571 -25.17 -28.74 15.39
N GLN A 572 -24.19 -28.96 14.52
CA GLN A 572 -24.18 -30.09 13.58
C GLN A 572 -24.11 -31.45 14.30
N GLN A 573 -23.43 -31.51 15.46
CA GLN A 573 -23.41 -32.68 16.34
C GLN A 573 -24.65 -32.82 17.23
N GLN A 574 -25.57 -31.85 17.21
CA GLN A 574 -26.73 -31.77 18.11
C GLN A 574 -26.34 -31.78 19.60
N ASN A 575 -25.16 -31.25 19.95
CA ASN A 575 -24.67 -31.22 21.33
C ASN A 575 -24.95 -29.88 22.01
N GLN A 576 -26.13 -29.76 22.63
CA GLN A 576 -26.58 -28.52 23.28
C GLN A 576 -25.69 -28.09 24.45
N LEU A 577 -25.14 -29.04 25.22
CA LEU A 577 -24.32 -28.71 26.39
C LEU A 577 -23.03 -27.99 25.98
N LEU A 578 -22.33 -28.54 24.98
CA LEU A 578 -21.08 -27.93 24.50
C LEU A 578 -21.37 -26.65 23.69
N LEU A 579 -22.46 -26.61 22.93
CA LEU A 579 -22.91 -25.40 22.25
C LEU A 579 -23.08 -24.24 23.23
N MET A 580 -23.74 -24.46 24.36
CA MET A 580 -23.94 -23.40 25.36
C MET A 580 -22.63 -22.94 26.02
N LYS A 581 -21.62 -23.82 26.13
CA LYS A 581 -20.28 -23.44 26.60
C LYS A 581 -19.57 -22.56 25.58
N SER A 582 -19.50 -22.99 24.31
CA SER A 582 -18.87 -22.22 23.24
C SER A 582 -19.57 -20.88 22.99
N LEU A 583 -20.90 -20.84 23.10
CA LEU A 583 -21.67 -19.61 22.97
C LEU A 583 -21.35 -18.63 24.09
N ARG A 584 -21.10 -19.12 25.31
CA ARG A 584 -20.64 -18.27 26.43
C ARG A 584 -19.25 -17.70 26.15
N CYS A 585 -18.34 -18.51 25.60
CA CYS A 585 -17.02 -18.02 25.18
C CYS A 585 -17.14 -16.92 24.11
N LEU A 586 -18.00 -17.11 23.09
CA LEU A 586 -18.24 -16.10 22.06
C LEU A 586 -18.76 -14.78 22.64
N VAL A 587 -19.70 -14.85 23.59
CA VAL A 587 -20.27 -13.67 24.26
C VAL A 587 -19.24 -12.99 25.15
N ASN A 588 -18.47 -13.74 25.95
CA ASN A 588 -17.46 -13.18 26.84
C ASN A 588 -16.31 -12.52 26.07
N HIS A 589 -15.94 -13.07 24.91
CA HIS A 589 -14.90 -12.49 24.03
C HIS A 589 -15.26 -11.07 23.56
N MET A 590 -16.54 -10.69 23.61
CA MET A 590 -16.97 -9.33 23.25
C MET A 590 -16.37 -8.26 24.16
N ASP A 591 -16.08 -8.58 25.42
CA ASP A 591 -15.46 -7.66 26.37
C ASP A 591 -13.98 -7.41 26.05
N ASP A 592 -13.36 -8.29 25.26
CA ASP A 592 -11.96 -8.20 24.83
C ASP A 592 -11.80 -7.49 23.46
N LEU A 593 -12.91 -7.07 22.83
CA LEU A 593 -12.89 -6.42 21.52
C LEU A 593 -12.70 -4.89 21.67
N GLU A 594 -11.62 -4.39 21.08
CA GLU A 594 -11.26 -2.96 21.14
C GLU A 594 -11.95 -2.12 20.04
N VAL A 595 -12.49 -2.77 19.01
CA VAL A 595 -12.98 -2.09 17.80
C VAL A 595 -14.50 -2.25 17.69
N ASP A 596 -15.21 -1.13 17.57
CA ASP A 596 -16.68 -1.13 17.59
C ASP A 596 -17.31 -1.99 16.48
N ASP A 597 -16.71 -2.06 15.30
CA ASP A 597 -17.17 -2.95 14.22
C ASP A 597 -17.10 -4.43 14.62
N ASP A 598 -16.10 -4.82 15.41
CA ASP A 598 -15.91 -6.19 15.86
C ASP A 598 -17.02 -6.57 16.82
N ILE A 599 -17.40 -5.63 17.68
CA ILE A 599 -18.53 -5.78 18.60
C ILE A 599 -19.82 -5.98 17.80
N VAL A 600 -20.05 -5.20 16.74
CA VAL A 600 -21.20 -5.36 15.84
C VAL A 600 -21.21 -6.76 15.22
N TYR A 601 -20.09 -7.20 14.63
CA TYR A 601 -20.00 -8.51 13.99
C TYR A 601 -20.13 -9.67 14.99
N ASN A 602 -19.56 -9.55 16.19
CA ASN A 602 -19.71 -10.55 17.24
C ASN A 602 -21.19 -10.69 17.66
N ARG A 603 -21.91 -9.57 17.85
CA ARG A 603 -23.36 -9.59 18.13
C ARG A 603 -24.15 -10.25 17.00
N MET A 604 -23.79 -10.01 15.75
CA MET A 604 -24.40 -10.69 14.61
C MET A 604 -24.14 -12.22 14.65
N CYS A 605 -22.92 -12.65 15.00
CA CYS A 605 -22.59 -14.06 15.19
C CYS A 605 -23.46 -14.74 16.26
N VAL A 606 -23.63 -14.10 17.42
CA VAL A 606 -24.51 -14.61 18.49
C VAL A 606 -25.95 -14.70 17.99
N GLY A 607 -26.43 -13.67 17.28
CA GLY A 607 -27.76 -13.66 16.66
C GLY A 607 -27.98 -14.81 15.67
N ILE A 608 -27.00 -15.10 14.82
CA ILE A 608 -27.04 -16.21 13.86
C ILE A 608 -27.12 -17.56 14.58
N ILE A 609 -26.30 -17.78 15.63
CA ILE A 609 -26.37 -19.02 16.41
C ILE A 609 -27.74 -19.18 17.08
N LYS A 610 -28.28 -18.11 17.67
CA LYS A 610 -29.63 -18.14 18.27
C LYS A 610 -30.71 -18.46 17.25
N TYR A 611 -30.60 -17.91 16.04
CA TYR A 611 -31.52 -18.24 14.95
C TYR A 611 -31.44 -19.72 14.56
N VAL A 612 -30.22 -20.25 14.43
CA VAL A 612 -29.99 -21.67 14.13
C VAL A 612 -30.50 -22.61 15.25
N GLN A 613 -30.51 -22.16 16.50
CA GLN A 613 -31.15 -22.87 17.62
C GLN A 613 -32.70 -22.81 17.59
N GLY A 614 -33.30 -22.02 16.69
CA GLY A 614 -34.75 -21.75 16.66
C GLY A 614 -35.21 -20.69 17.67
N GLU A 615 -34.29 -20.01 18.37
CA GLU A 615 -34.59 -18.95 19.34
C GLU A 615 -34.75 -17.59 18.63
N ILE A 616 -35.81 -17.44 17.82
CA ILE A 616 -36.01 -16.26 16.95
C ILE A 616 -36.04 -14.95 17.76
N GLN A 617 -36.70 -14.94 18.92
CA GLN A 617 -36.80 -13.72 19.75
C GLN A 617 -35.42 -13.29 20.29
N SER A 618 -34.61 -14.26 20.74
CA SER A 618 -33.23 -13.99 21.16
C SER A 618 -32.38 -13.49 20.00
N ALA A 619 -32.51 -14.11 18.82
CA ALA A 619 -31.79 -13.70 17.62
C ALA A 619 -32.09 -12.24 17.23
N CYS A 620 -33.37 -11.85 17.21
CA CYS A 620 -33.79 -10.48 16.91
C CYS A 620 -33.24 -9.46 17.92
N ARG A 621 -33.16 -9.80 19.21
CA ARG A 621 -32.59 -8.90 20.24
C ARG A 621 -31.12 -8.62 19.98
N TRP A 622 -30.32 -9.66 19.69
CA TRP A 622 -28.89 -9.50 19.40
C TRP A 622 -28.64 -8.69 18.13
N LEU A 623 -29.41 -8.95 17.07
CA LEU A 623 -29.29 -8.23 15.80
C LEU A 623 -29.79 -6.79 15.89
N GLY A 624 -30.87 -6.54 16.63
CA GLY A 624 -31.34 -5.19 16.92
C GLY A 624 -30.31 -4.39 17.72
N SER A 625 -29.61 -5.04 18.65
CA SER A 625 -28.52 -4.39 19.36
C SER A 625 -27.30 -4.10 18.46
N ALA A 626 -26.94 -5.02 17.57
CA ALA A 626 -25.90 -4.78 16.56
C ALA A 626 -26.25 -3.59 15.67
N TYR A 627 -27.53 -3.46 15.29
CA TYR A 627 -28.06 -2.35 14.49
C TYR A 627 -27.83 -1.01 15.21
N VAL A 628 -28.21 -0.92 16.48
CA VAL A 628 -28.07 0.31 17.28
C VAL A 628 -26.62 0.77 17.34
N ILE A 629 -25.69 -0.14 17.61
CA ILE A 629 -24.25 0.18 17.68
C ILE A 629 -23.72 0.64 16.31
N ALA A 630 -24.10 -0.06 15.24
CA ALA A 630 -23.69 0.32 13.88
C ALA A 630 -24.16 1.74 13.50
N HIS A 631 -25.32 2.18 14.00
CA HIS A 631 -25.83 3.54 13.76
C HIS A 631 -25.05 4.63 14.48
N THR A 632 -24.47 4.30 15.63
CA THR A 632 -23.69 5.23 16.45
C THR A 632 -22.25 5.40 15.95
N LEU A 633 -21.79 4.58 15.01
CA LEU A 633 -20.44 4.69 14.42
C LEU A 633 -20.26 5.98 13.60
N PRO A 634 -19.05 6.58 13.60
CA PRO A 634 -18.71 7.69 12.71
C PRO A 634 -18.63 7.22 11.23
N PRO A 635 -19.03 8.05 10.25
CA PRO A 635 -18.80 7.79 8.81
C PRO A 635 -17.31 7.94 8.43
N PRO A 636 -16.80 7.34 7.32
CA PRO A 636 -17.54 6.75 6.19
C PRO A 636 -17.31 5.24 5.90
N ASP A 637 -16.21 4.60 6.30
CA ASP A 637 -15.82 3.34 5.63
C ASP A 637 -16.53 2.06 6.13
N ASN A 638 -16.90 1.96 7.41
CA ASN A 638 -17.54 0.74 7.95
C ASN A 638 -19.00 0.93 8.38
N LYS A 639 -19.47 2.17 8.51
CA LYS A 639 -20.85 2.49 8.89
C LYS A 639 -21.86 1.93 7.90
N GLU A 640 -21.66 2.16 6.60
CA GLU A 640 -22.60 1.68 5.56
C GLU A 640 -22.62 0.16 5.42
N ILE A 641 -21.45 -0.49 5.58
CA ILE A 641 -21.30 -1.94 5.47
C ILE A 641 -22.01 -2.64 6.63
N SER A 642 -21.77 -2.17 7.85
CA SER A 642 -22.40 -2.70 9.07
C SER A 642 -23.90 -2.45 9.07
N LEU A 643 -24.37 -1.26 8.66
CA LEU A 643 -25.80 -0.96 8.56
C LEU A 643 -26.52 -1.85 7.55
N SER A 644 -25.97 -1.97 6.35
CA SER A 644 -26.63 -2.69 5.25
C SER A 644 -26.75 -4.19 5.53
N ALA A 645 -25.72 -4.80 6.11
CA ALA A 645 -25.74 -6.20 6.52
C ALA A 645 -26.76 -6.44 7.64
N VAL A 646 -26.78 -5.59 8.69
CA VAL A 646 -27.71 -5.76 9.80
C VAL A 646 -29.16 -5.51 9.38
N THR A 647 -29.41 -4.49 8.56
CA THR A 647 -30.75 -4.17 8.04
C THR A 647 -31.32 -5.32 7.21
N TYR A 648 -30.49 -5.92 6.34
CA TYR A 648 -30.90 -7.05 5.52
C TYR A 648 -31.27 -8.28 6.36
N ILE A 649 -30.45 -8.62 7.37
CA ILE A 649 -30.72 -9.74 8.26
C ILE A 649 -31.99 -9.50 9.07
N ALA A 650 -32.19 -8.28 9.59
CA ALA A 650 -33.40 -7.91 10.32
C ALA A 650 -34.65 -8.05 9.43
N CYS A 651 -34.58 -7.64 8.15
CA CYS A 651 -35.66 -7.81 7.19
C CYS A 651 -35.98 -9.29 6.90
N LEU A 652 -34.96 -10.14 6.76
CA LEU A 652 -35.15 -11.58 6.53
C LEU A 652 -35.79 -12.27 7.74
N LEU A 653 -35.34 -11.94 8.95
CA LEU A 653 -35.92 -12.50 10.18
C LEU A 653 -37.37 -12.04 10.41
N ASN A 654 -37.68 -10.79 10.08
CA ASN A 654 -39.04 -10.26 10.18
C ASN A 654 -39.99 -10.96 9.19
N LYS A 655 -39.54 -11.25 7.95
CA LYS A 655 -40.31 -12.07 6.99
C LYS A 655 -40.58 -13.48 7.49
N THR A 656 -39.59 -14.13 8.10
CA THR A 656 -39.77 -15.48 8.67
C THR A 656 -40.68 -15.49 9.91
N PHE A 657 -40.67 -14.42 10.71
CA PHE A 657 -41.56 -14.26 11.86
C PHE A 657 -43.02 -14.07 11.40
N GLN A 658 -43.26 -13.22 10.40
CA GLN A 658 -44.60 -13.01 9.82
C GLN A 658 -45.17 -14.23 9.10
N SER A 659 -44.34 -15.17 8.63
CA SER A 659 -44.79 -16.44 8.04
C SER A 659 -45.04 -17.56 9.05
N ALA A 660 -44.60 -17.40 10.30
CA ALA A 660 -44.70 -18.40 11.36
C ALA A 660 -45.80 -18.08 12.41
N THR A 661 -46.33 -16.85 12.38
CA THR A 661 -47.55 -16.40 13.07
C THR A 661 -48.73 -16.42 12.13
#